data_AF-A0A8J6HUL8-F1
#
_entry.id   AF-A0A8J6HUL8-F1
#
_cell.length_a   1.000
_cell.length_b   1.000
_cell.length_c   1.000
_cell.angle_alpha   90.00
_cell.angle_beta   90.00
_cell.angle_gamma   90.00
#
_symmetry.space_group_name_H-M   'P 1'
#
loop_
_entity.id
_entity.type
_entity.pdbx_description
1 polymer ?
#
loop_
_entity_poly.entity_id
_entity_poly.type
_entity_poly.pdbx_seq_one_letter_code
_entity_poly.pdbx_strand_id
1 'polypeptide(L)'
;MLPKLFLVLCSSFALSTAFNPSNNACTKLRDYPIKAVSKNCFVNPNVKSRTPKIIVQNRYPFEAYNVTTTDGYKLQLFRIPPKENDNRTNKQPVFLEHGIFVDSANWVYIGERSLAFVLADQGYDVWLANQRGTRYSREHTKLKDSDHKYWLYSLDDLAQYDVPAALDLIANVTGKAGSIVYMGHSRGSTVIFMYASSNPVHARRMLKGIVAFSPIAYFDFVWYLKGLSKLGPLIGKVFLFFNITVVNRHMEILISLLQVLCGYVPHLCRFGLTLSSGRTVHFLPQDLLAFYSHFPSSIATMQLTQYSQMSVSNKFQKYDYGKKENLKKYGQEKPPLYNLTNIIVPLVMYYGKHDILIKEPQVQRIYDEIGSAVKVYQSVPIGVEEDKLQKTLDTKIHINNNITDTNQLELDKHERKERKNQDTTGSIYGNEERENRYWMEEEERMCRMRREERETIEHMWRGCGDMREREEKERGEIRKWKRSSFPSSSISPKMIVQNRYPFVAYNVTTSDGYKLQLFRIPPRENDNRTNKQPIFLEHGIFVDSANWVYIGKRSLAFVLADQGYDVWLANQRGTRYSREHNKLKDSDYKYWLYSLDDLAHNDVPAALDLIANVTGKAGSIVYMGHSRGSTVILMYASSNPLHARRMLKGIVAFSPIAYLDVVWYLKGLIKLGPLIGKVLLFLNISVINRHMEILISLLQVLCGYVPHLCRFALTLSSGRTVHFLPEDLLTFYSHFPSSIATMQLIQYSQMSVSNKFQKYDYGKEENLKKYGQAEPPLYNLTNIIVPLVMYYGKHDILIKEPQVQRINEEVGCAVKVYKSVPIDVEEDILQYGHNDFIWAGDMRESLYPHLLESLENHMSSK
;
A
#
# COMPACT_ATOMS: atom_id res chain seq x y z
N MET A 1 -9.68 12.84 2.46
CA MET A 1 -8.44 12.14 2.86
C MET A 1 -7.82 12.66 4.17
N LEU A 2 -7.97 13.95 4.52
CA LEU A 2 -7.45 14.51 5.79
C LEU A 2 -8.06 13.97 7.12
N PRO A 3 -9.35 13.60 7.23
CA PRO A 3 -9.91 13.16 8.52
C PRO A 3 -9.44 11.77 8.99
N LYS A 4 -9.07 10.90 8.03
CA LYS A 4 -8.58 9.53 8.31
C LYS A 4 -7.16 9.51 8.89
N LEU A 5 -6.38 10.57 8.65
CA LEU A 5 -5.07 10.74 9.28
C LEU A 5 -5.24 11.16 10.75
N PHE A 6 -6.24 12.00 11.05
CA PHE A 6 -6.50 12.56 12.38
C PHE A 6 -6.97 11.51 13.40
N LEU A 7 -7.76 10.51 13.00
CA LEU A 7 -8.24 9.44 13.90
C LEU A 7 -7.17 8.38 14.20
N VAL A 8 -6.28 8.10 13.23
CA VAL A 8 -5.08 7.30 13.52
C VAL A 8 -4.22 8.05 14.53
N LEU A 9 -4.05 9.37 14.40
CA LEU A 9 -3.31 10.23 15.34
C LEU A 9 -3.88 10.23 16.76
N CYS A 10 -5.21 10.14 16.95
CA CYS A 10 -5.80 10.15 18.30
C CYS A 10 -5.72 8.80 19.04
N SER A 11 -5.90 7.66 18.37
CA SER A 11 -5.76 6.34 19.02
C SER A 11 -4.29 5.99 19.32
N SER A 12 -3.38 6.52 18.52
CA SER A 12 -1.95 6.36 18.78
C SER A 12 -1.39 7.42 19.72
N PHE A 13 -2.10 8.52 19.99
CA PHE A 13 -1.86 9.37 21.17
C PHE A 13 -2.14 8.60 22.47
N ALA A 14 -3.28 7.89 22.55
CA ALA A 14 -3.62 7.04 23.70
C ALA A 14 -2.72 5.80 23.85
N LEU A 15 -2.26 5.19 22.75
CA LEU A 15 -1.21 4.16 22.82
C LEU A 15 0.18 4.73 23.17
N SER A 16 0.51 5.96 22.74
CA SER A 16 1.81 6.58 23.04
C SER A 16 1.98 7.00 24.50
N THR A 17 0.87 7.31 25.19
CA THR A 17 0.88 7.62 26.62
C THR A 17 0.79 6.36 27.49
N ALA A 18 0.21 5.26 26.97
CA ALA A 18 0.10 3.98 27.68
C ALA A 18 1.32 3.05 27.49
N PHE A 19 2.06 3.17 26.38
CA PHE A 19 3.26 2.38 26.11
C PHE A 19 4.37 3.30 25.63
N ASN A 20 5.33 3.63 26.50
CA ASN A 20 6.57 4.27 26.07
C ASN A 20 7.30 3.29 25.14
N PRO A 21 7.30 3.48 23.81
CA PRO A 21 7.85 2.48 22.91
C PRO A 21 9.36 2.50 23.12
N SER A 22 9.88 1.38 23.62
CA SER A 22 11.33 1.20 23.81
C SER A 22 12.05 1.55 22.51
N ASN A 23 13.19 2.24 22.62
CA ASN A 23 14.04 2.60 21.49
C ASN A 23 14.80 1.37 20.94
N ASN A 24 14.26 0.17 21.13
CA ASN A 24 14.88 -1.09 20.75
C ASN A 24 14.79 -1.26 19.23
N ALA A 25 15.94 -1.39 18.59
CA ALA A 25 16.06 -1.78 17.19
C ALA A 25 16.54 -3.23 17.10
N CYS A 26 16.14 -3.95 16.05
CA CYS A 26 16.51 -5.35 15.86
C CYS A 26 17.28 -5.53 14.56
N THR A 27 18.27 -6.41 14.56
CA THR A 27 19.06 -6.72 13.35
C THR A 27 18.27 -7.52 12.31
N LYS A 28 17.17 -8.17 12.72
CA LYS A 28 16.26 -8.90 11.83
C LYS A 28 14.82 -8.38 11.98
N LEU A 29 14.11 -8.22 10.86
CA LEU A 29 12.73 -7.72 10.83
C LEU A 29 11.77 -8.61 11.64
N ARG A 30 11.95 -9.94 11.59
CA ARG A 30 11.11 -10.92 12.27
C ARG A 30 11.15 -10.84 13.80
N ASP A 31 12.17 -10.19 14.35
CA ASP A 31 12.39 -10.12 15.81
C ASP A 31 11.71 -8.90 16.46
N TYR A 32 11.20 -7.94 15.67
CA TYR A 32 10.51 -6.75 16.16
C TYR A 32 9.24 -7.04 16.98
N PRO A 33 8.38 -8.02 16.63
CA PRO A 33 7.21 -8.37 17.44
C PRO A 33 7.58 -8.88 18.84
N ILE A 34 8.77 -9.46 19.01
CA ILE A 34 9.29 -10.02 20.27
C ILE A 34 10.50 -9.23 20.79
N LYS A 35 10.60 -7.94 20.44
CA LYS A 35 11.78 -7.08 20.71
C LYS A 35 12.13 -6.90 22.19
N ALA A 36 11.22 -7.22 23.09
CA ALA A 36 11.45 -7.17 24.54
C ALA A 36 12.32 -8.33 25.04
N VAL A 37 12.33 -9.47 24.34
CA VAL A 37 12.99 -10.71 24.77
C VAL A 37 14.00 -11.26 23.75
N SER A 38 14.01 -10.74 22.53
CA SER A 38 14.94 -11.19 21.48
C SER A 38 16.36 -10.69 21.72
N LYS A 39 17.33 -11.62 21.68
CA LYS A 39 18.77 -11.31 21.74
C LYS A 39 19.29 -10.53 20.53
N ASN A 40 18.53 -10.48 19.44
CA ASN A 40 18.88 -9.74 18.22
C ASN A 40 18.42 -8.27 18.28
N CYS A 41 17.84 -7.83 19.39
CA CYS A 41 17.37 -6.48 19.60
C CYS A 41 18.18 -5.77 20.68
N PHE A 42 18.46 -4.49 20.48
CA PHE A 42 19.26 -3.67 21.38
C PHE A 42 18.70 -2.25 21.44
N VAL A 43 18.98 -1.53 22.52
CA VAL A 43 18.61 -0.13 22.66
C VAL A 43 19.42 0.69 21.67
N ASN A 44 18.77 1.31 20.69
CA ASN A 44 19.42 2.20 19.74
C ASN A 44 19.29 3.66 20.22
N PRO A 45 20.39 4.29 20.69
CA PRO A 45 20.35 5.65 21.26
C PRO A 45 20.10 6.74 20.21
N ASN A 46 20.19 6.42 18.92
CA ASN A 46 19.90 7.37 17.85
C ASN A 46 18.40 7.54 17.61
N VAL A 47 17.58 6.56 18.02
CA VAL A 47 16.11 6.63 17.89
C VAL A 47 15.59 7.79 18.75
N LYS A 48 14.81 8.70 18.14
CA LYS A 48 14.31 9.96 18.73
C LYS A 48 15.36 11.01 19.10
N SER A 49 16.65 10.73 18.96
CA SER A 49 17.72 11.70 19.24
C SER A 49 17.82 12.73 18.12
N ARG A 50 18.14 13.98 18.46
CA ARG A 50 18.34 15.07 17.47
C ARG A 50 19.80 15.06 17.00
N THR A 51 20.08 15.67 15.85
CA THR A 51 21.41 15.67 15.21
C THR A 51 22.55 16.05 16.18
N PRO A 52 22.45 17.13 16.98
CA PRO A 52 23.52 17.48 17.95
C PRO A 52 23.77 16.37 18.97
N LYS A 53 22.69 15.78 19.49
CA LYS A 53 22.78 14.68 20.47
C LYS A 53 23.40 13.43 19.85
N ILE A 54 23.05 13.10 18.60
CA ILE A 54 23.64 11.97 17.87
C ILE A 54 25.15 12.18 17.69
N ILE A 55 25.60 13.38 17.35
CA ILE A 55 27.02 13.70 17.19
C ILE A 55 27.78 13.55 18.52
N VAL A 56 27.29 14.22 19.57
CA VAL A 56 27.95 14.22 20.88
C VAL A 56 27.96 12.83 21.53
N GLN A 57 26.87 12.07 21.43
CA GLN A 57 26.81 10.72 22.02
C GLN A 57 27.71 9.70 21.32
N ASN A 58 28.04 9.93 20.04
CA ASN A 58 29.06 9.18 19.30
C ASN A 58 30.48 9.74 19.52
N ARG A 59 30.68 10.65 20.49
CA ARG A 59 31.99 11.20 20.90
C ARG A 59 32.71 12.03 19.83
N TYR A 60 31.95 12.69 18.95
CA TYR A 60 32.50 13.68 18.02
C TYR A 60 32.31 15.10 18.56
N PRO A 61 33.25 16.02 18.27
CA PRO A 61 33.06 17.43 18.59
C PRO A 61 31.88 17.98 17.78
N PHE A 62 31.19 18.96 18.35
CA PHE A 62 29.98 19.54 17.76
C PHE A 62 30.01 21.05 17.88
N GLU A 63 29.80 21.74 16.76
CA GLU A 63 29.58 23.18 16.68
C GLU A 63 28.30 23.47 15.90
N ALA A 64 27.64 24.59 16.20
CA ALA A 64 26.45 25.06 15.49
C ALA A 64 26.63 26.52 15.09
N TYR A 65 26.32 26.82 13.84
CA TYR A 65 26.46 28.15 13.26
C TYR A 65 25.16 28.61 12.65
N ASN A 66 24.75 29.84 12.97
CA ASN A 66 23.61 30.47 12.35
C ASN A 66 24.06 31.39 11.23
N VAL A 67 23.40 31.35 10.08
CA VAL A 67 23.60 32.29 8.98
C VAL A 67 22.27 32.87 8.54
N THR A 68 22.22 34.18 8.32
CA THR A 68 21.04 34.85 7.80
C THR A 68 21.20 35.04 6.30
N THR A 69 20.31 34.44 5.53
CA THR A 69 20.20 34.63 4.07
C THR A 69 19.79 36.06 3.74
N THR A 70 20.09 36.51 2.53
CA THR A 70 19.78 37.89 2.11
C THR A 70 18.29 38.20 2.07
N ASP A 71 17.44 37.20 1.90
CA ASP A 71 15.98 37.35 1.94
C ASP A 71 15.39 37.17 3.36
N GLY A 72 16.22 36.90 4.36
CA GLY A 72 15.88 37.01 5.79
C GLY A 72 15.64 35.70 6.52
N TYR A 73 15.75 34.53 5.88
CA TYR A 73 15.72 33.23 6.57
C TYR A 73 17.01 33.02 7.36
N LYS A 74 16.87 32.48 8.57
CA LYS A 74 18.02 32.08 9.41
C LYS A 74 18.20 30.58 9.32
N LEU A 75 19.34 30.16 8.77
CA LEU A 75 19.74 28.77 8.63
C LEU A 75 20.66 28.39 9.78
N GLN A 76 20.57 27.15 10.25
CA GLN A 76 21.45 26.60 11.28
C GLN A 76 22.24 25.44 10.70
N LEU A 77 23.53 25.66 10.47
CA LEU A 77 24.46 24.62 10.04
C LEU A 77 25.07 23.95 11.27
N PHE A 78 25.29 22.64 11.15
CA PHE A 78 26.03 21.88 12.16
C PHE A 78 27.40 21.52 11.62
N ARG A 79 28.40 21.47 12.50
CA ARG A 79 29.77 21.14 12.13
C ARG A 79 30.33 20.09 13.09
N ILE A 80 31.02 19.12 12.52
CA ILE A 80 31.89 18.18 13.21
C ILE A 80 33.32 18.58 12.83
N PRO A 81 33.98 19.43 13.64
CA PRO A 81 35.33 19.86 13.34
C PRO A 81 36.34 18.71 13.51
N PRO A 82 37.54 18.82 12.91
CA PRO A 82 38.64 17.90 13.19
C PRO A 82 38.96 17.88 14.70
N LYS A 83 39.35 16.72 15.25
CA LYS A 83 39.70 16.58 16.68
C LYS A 83 40.92 17.44 17.01
N GLU A 84 41.00 18.02 18.22
CA GLU A 84 42.08 18.96 18.61
C GLU A 84 43.49 18.37 18.45
N ASN A 85 43.67 17.08 18.73
CA ASN A 85 44.93 16.34 18.60
C ASN A 85 45.09 15.64 17.22
N ASP A 86 44.29 16.04 16.23
CA ASP A 86 44.38 15.48 14.89
C ASP A 86 45.55 16.10 14.11
N ASN A 87 46.67 15.39 14.10
CA ASN A 87 47.90 15.76 13.38
C ASN A 87 47.80 15.55 11.85
N ARG A 88 46.65 15.09 11.34
CA ARG A 88 46.47 14.92 9.90
C ARG A 88 46.33 16.27 9.22
N THR A 89 46.95 16.37 8.05
CA THR A 89 46.96 17.59 7.22
C THR A 89 45.64 17.82 6.49
N ASN A 90 44.79 16.79 6.35
CA ASN A 90 43.58 16.82 5.55
C ASN A 90 42.36 17.45 6.26
N LYS A 91 42.48 18.71 6.69
CA LYS A 91 41.38 19.49 7.31
C LYS A 91 40.43 20.11 6.27
N GLN A 92 40.13 19.36 5.22
CA GLN A 92 39.37 19.82 4.05
C GLN A 92 37.88 19.99 4.41
N PRO A 93 37.24 21.17 4.20
CA PRO A 93 35.82 21.31 4.46
C PRO A 93 34.97 20.50 3.47
N VAL A 94 34.03 19.73 4.01
CA VAL A 94 33.02 18.97 3.27
C VAL A 94 31.64 19.40 3.70
N PHE A 95 30.82 19.86 2.76
CA PHE A 95 29.46 20.33 3.01
C PHE A 95 28.43 19.31 2.53
N LEU A 96 27.72 18.68 3.47
CA LEU A 96 26.73 17.63 3.23
C LEU A 96 25.31 18.20 3.19
N GLU A 97 24.70 18.20 2.00
CA GLU A 97 23.34 18.69 1.78
C GLU A 97 22.32 17.55 1.63
N HIS A 98 21.23 17.64 2.39
CA HIS A 98 20.27 16.56 2.54
C HIS A 98 19.22 16.50 1.42
N GLY A 99 18.51 15.37 1.36
CA GLY A 99 17.44 15.13 0.38
C GLY A 99 16.12 15.80 0.73
N ILE A 100 15.11 15.49 -0.07
CA ILE A 100 13.73 15.91 0.17
C ILE A 100 13.16 15.24 1.44
N PHE A 101 12.32 15.94 2.20
CA PHE A 101 11.66 15.42 3.43
C PHE A 101 12.61 14.92 4.54
N VAL A 102 13.88 15.31 4.55
CA VAL A 102 14.83 15.01 5.63
C VAL A 102 15.53 16.30 6.10
N ASP A 103 16.45 16.17 7.05
CA ASP A 103 17.32 17.24 7.55
C ASP A 103 18.76 16.70 7.74
N SER A 104 19.64 17.45 8.41
CA SER A 104 21.02 17.05 8.73
C SER A 104 21.17 15.66 9.35
N ALA A 105 20.14 15.13 10.02
CA ALA A 105 20.21 13.82 10.64
C ALA A 105 20.48 12.70 9.62
N ASN A 106 20.10 12.90 8.35
CA ASN A 106 20.32 11.96 7.24
C ASN A 106 21.77 11.48 7.12
N TRP A 107 22.73 12.26 7.64
CA TRP A 107 24.16 11.99 7.57
C TRP A 107 24.77 11.41 8.85
N VAL A 108 23.97 11.19 9.91
CA VAL A 108 24.45 10.72 11.23
C VAL A 108 23.61 9.61 11.88
N TYR A 109 22.38 9.35 11.42
CA TYR A 109 21.42 8.52 12.18
C TYR A 109 21.79 7.03 12.30
N ILE A 110 22.68 6.51 11.44
CA ILE A 110 23.11 5.09 11.45
C ILE A 110 24.35 4.83 12.32
N GLY A 111 24.72 5.78 13.20
CA GLY A 111 25.89 5.67 14.08
C GLY A 111 27.19 5.77 13.28
N GLU A 112 28.29 5.20 13.77
CA GLU A 112 29.65 5.28 13.18
C GLU A 112 29.72 4.93 11.68
N ARG A 113 28.77 4.14 11.15
CA ARG A 113 28.65 3.86 9.70
C ARG A 113 28.22 5.07 8.86
N SER A 114 27.81 6.17 9.48
CA SER A 114 27.27 7.33 8.78
C SER A 114 28.39 8.12 8.11
N LEU A 115 28.14 8.60 6.88
CA LEU A 115 29.14 9.31 6.08
C LEU A 115 29.80 10.48 6.82
N ALA A 116 29.04 11.24 7.62
CA ALA A 116 29.61 12.36 8.38
C ALA A 116 30.70 11.91 9.37
N PHE A 117 30.51 10.77 10.03
CA PHE A 117 31.48 10.23 10.98
C PHE A 117 32.66 9.58 10.28
N VAL A 118 32.42 8.84 9.19
CA VAL A 118 33.49 8.30 8.35
C VAL A 118 34.41 9.41 7.83
N LEU A 119 33.84 10.53 7.38
CA LEU A 119 34.63 11.69 6.95
C LEU A 119 35.38 12.36 8.12
N ALA A 120 34.72 12.57 9.25
CA ALA A 120 35.36 13.16 10.43
C ALA A 120 36.53 12.29 10.92
N ASP A 121 36.36 10.97 10.92
CA ASP A 121 37.41 10.02 11.27
C ASP A 121 38.53 9.95 10.25
N GLN A 122 38.37 10.48 9.04
CA GLN A 122 39.45 10.67 8.06
C GLN A 122 40.09 12.07 8.14
N GLY A 123 39.69 12.89 9.11
CA GLY A 123 40.26 14.22 9.39
C GLY A 123 39.58 15.38 8.67
N TYR A 124 38.53 15.12 7.89
CA TYR A 124 37.77 16.16 7.20
C TYR A 124 37.04 17.08 8.18
N ASP A 125 36.85 18.34 7.78
CA ASP A 125 36.01 19.30 8.49
C ASP A 125 34.58 19.20 7.96
N VAL A 126 33.68 18.54 8.69
CA VAL A 126 32.38 18.13 8.16
C VAL A 126 31.29 19.12 8.55
N TRP A 127 30.60 19.67 7.55
CA TRP A 127 29.50 20.61 7.70
C TRP A 127 28.19 19.99 7.21
N LEU A 128 27.14 20.07 8.01
CA LEU A 128 25.83 19.49 7.73
C LEU A 128 24.80 20.60 7.49
N ALA A 129 24.14 20.54 6.35
CA ALA A 129 23.11 21.50 5.99
C ALA A 129 21.81 21.29 6.77
N ASN A 130 21.14 22.40 7.09
CA ASN A 130 19.70 22.43 7.35
C ASN A 130 19.13 23.62 6.56
N GLN A 131 18.38 23.32 5.50
CA GLN A 131 17.80 24.37 4.65
C GLN A 131 16.57 25.00 5.29
N ARG A 132 16.16 26.17 4.78
CA ARG A 132 14.98 26.89 5.26
C ARG A 132 13.75 25.99 5.37
N GLY A 133 12.99 26.19 6.44
CA GLY A 133 11.79 25.41 6.74
C GLY A 133 12.02 24.00 7.28
N THR A 134 13.25 23.48 7.30
CA THR A 134 13.57 22.27 8.09
C THR A 134 13.47 22.57 9.59
N ARG A 135 13.42 21.53 10.42
CA ARG A 135 13.28 21.64 11.87
C ARG A 135 14.26 22.62 12.53
N TYR A 136 15.49 22.71 12.05
CA TYR A 136 16.55 23.56 12.63
C TYR A 136 16.64 24.95 11.97
N SER A 137 15.82 25.25 10.97
CA SER A 137 15.92 26.50 10.20
C SER A 137 14.55 27.09 9.89
N ARG A 138 13.75 27.23 10.95
CA ARG A 138 12.37 27.76 10.95
C ARG A 138 12.25 29.21 11.43
N GLU A 139 13.35 29.95 11.40
CA GLU A 139 13.39 31.35 11.80
C GLU A 139 13.54 32.28 10.60
N HIS A 140 13.00 33.49 10.74
CA HIS A 140 13.12 34.58 9.77
C HIS A 140 13.26 35.91 10.51
N THR A 141 13.88 36.91 9.88
CA THR A 141 14.05 38.25 10.46
C THR A 141 12.73 39.00 10.68
N LYS A 142 11.70 38.67 9.88
CA LYS A 142 10.39 39.36 9.86
C LYS A 142 9.15 38.46 9.99
N LEU A 143 9.27 37.18 9.64
CA LEU A 143 8.11 36.28 9.48
C LEU A 143 8.17 35.18 10.53
N LYS A 144 7.01 34.69 10.97
CA LYS A 144 6.94 33.49 11.82
C LYS A 144 6.67 32.28 10.94
N ASP A 145 7.10 31.09 11.37
CA ASP A 145 6.77 29.84 10.67
C ASP A 145 5.25 29.57 10.60
N SER A 146 4.46 30.29 11.41
CA SER A 146 2.99 30.32 11.37
C SER A 146 2.39 31.06 10.20
N ASP A 147 3.16 31.97 9.60
CA ASP A 147 2.67 32.80 8.53
C ASP A 147 2.74 32.02 7.23
N HIS A 148 1.63 31.97 6.48
CA HIS A 148 1.62 31.30 5.17
C HIS A 148 2.72 31.86 4.24
N LYS A 149 3.04 33.16 4.37
CA LYS A 149 4.11 33.87 3.64
C LYS A 149 5.51 33.32 3.92
N TYR A 150 5.77 32.80 5.12
CA TYR A 150 7.06 32.15 5.45
C TYR A 150 7.33 30.93 4.55
N TRP A 151 6.29 30.30 4.00
CA TRP A 151 6.44 29.08 3.20
C TRP A 151 6.32 29.33 1.69
N LEU A 152 6.29 30.58 1.26
CA LEU A 152 6.18 30.95 -0.16
C LEU A 152 7.56 31.01 -0.85
N TYR A 153 8.27 29.89 -0.83
CA TYR A 153 9.56 29.72 -1.51
C TYR A 153 9.65 28.38 -2.24
N SER A 154 10.37 28.38 -3.34
CA SER A 154 10.58 27.29 -4.30
C SER A 154 11.99 26.69 -4.17
N LEU A 155 12.39 25.79 -5.07
CA LEU A 155 13.77 25.31 -5.14
C LEU A 155 14.72 26.43 -5.61
N ASP A 156 14.21 27.41 -6.37
CA ASP A 156 15.00 28.53 -6.88
C ASP A 156 15.58 29.35 -5.72
N ASP A 157 14.79 29.57 -4.66
CA ASP A 157 15.17 30.34 -3.49
C ASP A 157 16.26 29.62 -2.66
N LEU A 158 16.21 28.29 -2.57
CA LEU A 158 17.27 27.49 -1.93
C LEU A 158 18.60 27.66 -2.67
N ALA A 159 18.55 27.60 -4.01
CA ALA A 159 19.74 27.76 -4.84
C ALA A 159 20.28 29.20 -4.82
N GLN A 160 19.39 30.19 -4.81
CA GLN A 160 19.76 31.59 -4.86
C GLN A 160 20.27 32.14 -3.53
N TYR A 161 19.73 31.66 -2.41
CA TYR A 161 19.95 32.28 -1.10
C TYR A 161 20.57 31.33 -0.07
N ASP A 162 20.09 30.09 0.04
CA ASP A 162 20.55 29.18 1.10
C ASP A 162 21.96 28.66 0.83
N VAL A 163 22.20 28.13 -0.37
CA VAL A 163 23.52 27.58 -0.77
C VAL A 163 24.64 28.61 -0.67
N PRO A 164 24.55 29.83 -1.26
CA PRO A 164 25.62 30.81 -1.13
C PRO A 164 25.86 31.22 0.33
N ALA A 165 24.81 31.50 1.10
CA ALA A 165 24.95 31.88 2.51
C ALA A 165 25.67 30.79 3.33
N ALA A 166 25.32 29.52 3.11
CA ALA A 166 25.99 28.38 3.72
C ALA A 166 27.48 28.29 3.32
N LEU A 167 27.79 28.39 2.02
CA LEU A 167 29.17 28.31 1.53
C LEU A 167 30.02 29.49 2.03
N ASP A 168 29.48 30.70 2.05
CA ASP A 168 30.14 31.90 2.55
C ASP A 168 30.46 31.78 4.05
N LEU A 169 29.50 31.29 4.85
CA LEU A 169 29.71 30.99 6.26
C LEU A 169 30.86 29.98 6.44
N ILE A 170 30.84 28.86 5.71
CA ILE A 170 31.87 27.82 5.81
C ILE A 170 33.23 28.39 5.42
N ALA A 171 33.32 29.12 4.31
CA ALA A 171 34.57 29.72 3.85
C ALA A 171 35.13 30.73 4.87
N ASN A 172 34.26 31.53 5.49
CA ASN A 172 34.66 32.51 6.51
C ASN A 172 35.15 31.84 7.79
N VAL A 173 34.44 30.83 8.31
CA VAL A 173 34.84 30.11 9.53
C VAL A 173 36.12 29.31 9.33
N THR A 174 36.30 28.72 8.16
CA THR A 174 37.43 27.81 7.89
C THR A 174 38.65 28.49 7.26
N GLY A 175 38.47 29.70 6.69
CA GLY A 175 39.49 30.37 5.88
C GLY A 175 39.80 29.67 4.54
N LYS A 176 38.94 28.71 4.11
CA LYS A 176 39.23 27.79 3.00
C LYS A 176 38.27 27.94 1.82
N ALA A 177 38.10 29.18 1.35
CA ALA A 177 37.42 29.44 0.08
C ALA A 177 38.12 28.67 -1.07
N GLY A 178 37.33 28.13 -1.99
CA GLY A 178 37.82 27.37 -3.16
C GLY A 178 38.21 25.93 -2.86
N SER A 179 38.22 25.56 -1.58
CA SER A 179 38.52 24.19 -1.17
C SER A 179 37.26 23.38 -0.88
N ILE A 180 36.10 23.97 -0.61
CA ILE A 180 34.92 23.24 -0.10
C ILE A 180 34.49 22.12 -1.08
N VAL A 181 34.32 20.91 -0.57
CA VAL A 181 33.70 19.81 -1.33
C VAL A 181 32.22 19.75 -0.99
N TYR A 182 31.37 19.99 -1.96
CA TYR A 182 29.92 19.86 -1.79
C TYR A 182 29.50 18.41 -2.03
N MET A 183 28.72 17.81 -1.13
CA MET A 183 28.09 16.51 -1.37
C MET A 183 26.58 16.59 -1.15
N GLY A 184 25.80 16.41 -2.21
CA GLY A 184 24.34 16.50 -2.17
C GLY A 184 23.68 15.16 -2.44
N HIS A 185 22.60 14.86 -1.72
CA HIS A 185 21.73 13.72 -2.03
C HIS A 185 20.37 14.19 -2.55
N SER A 186 19.90 13.61 -3.65
CA SER A 186 18.56 13.86 -4.21
C SER A 186 18.31 15.36 -4.42
N ARG A 187 17.42 16.00 -3.65
CA ARG A 187 17.19 17.46 -3.68
C ARG A 187 18.48 18.27 -3.51
N GLY A 188 19.43 17.80 -2.69
CA GLY A 188 20.72 18.47 -2.54
C GLY A 188 21.44 18.61 -3.89
N SER A 189 21.46 17.52 -4.68
CA SER A 189 21.98 17.52 -6.05
C SER A 189 21.23 18.50 -6.97
N THR A 190 19.90 18.54 -6.88
CA THR A 190 19.07 19.49 -7.63
C THR A 190 19.49 20.94 -7.37
N VAL A 191 19.57 21.32 -6.09
CA VAL A 191 19.80 22.71 -5.67
C VAL A 191 21.22 23.15 -6.01
N ILE A 192 22.23 22.28 -5.87
CA ILE A 192 23.60 22.64 -6.27
C ILE A 192 23.73 22.83 -7.78
N PHE A 193 23.03 22.04 -8.61
CA PHE A 193 23.02 22.26 -10.05
C PHE A 193 22.36 23.59 -10.42
N MET A 194 21.25 23.95 -9.78
CA MET A 194 20.59 25.25 -9.97
C MET A 194 21.51 26.42 -9.56
N TYR A 195 22.19 26.31 -8.42
CA TYR A 195 23.12 27.32 -7.93
C TYR A 195 24.35 27.46 -8.83
N ALA A 196 25.04 26.35 -9.13
CA ALA A 196 26.28 26.37 -9.89
C ALA A 196 26.07 26.77 -11.36
N SER A 197 24.90 26.49 -11.94
CA SER A 197 24.56 26.95 -13.29
C SER A 197 24.21 28.45 -13.34
N SER A 198 23.60 28.98 -12.27
CA SER A 198 23.20 30.39 -12.20
C SER A 198 24.31 31.30 -11.70
N ASN A 199 25.23 30.78 -10.88
CA ASN A 199 26.34 31.53 -10.26
C ASN A 199 27.69 30.81 -10.47
N PRO A 200 28.11 30.54 -11.72
CA PRO A 200 29.25 29.68 -12.00
C PRO A 200 30.58 30.21 -11.47
N VAL A 201 30.79 31.53 -11.53
CA VAL A 201 32.00 32.20 -10.99
C VAL A 201 32.06 32.04 -9.47
N HIS A 202 30.93 32.26 -8.79
CA HIS A 202 30.87 32.11 -7.34
C HIS A 202 31.09 30.66 -6.93
N ALA A 203 30.40 29.71 -7.59
CA ALA A 203 30.56 28.29 -7.34
C ALA A 203 32.01 27.83 -7.53
N ARG A 204 32.70 28.29 -8.59
CA ARG A 204 34.11 27.96 -8.83
C ARG A 204 35.06 28.53 -7.78
N ARG A 205 34.76 29.73 -7.27
CA ARG A 205 35.53 30.39 -6.21
C ARG A 205 35.37 29.68 -4.87
N MET A 206 34.23 29.05 -4.60
CA MET A 206 33.94 28.43 -3.30
C MET A 206 34.27 26.94 -3.28
N LEU A 207 34.05 26.23 -4.39
CA LEU A 207 34.05 24.78 -4.45
C LEU A 207 35.29 24.20 -5.13
N LYS A 208 35.86 23.18 -4.50
CA LYS A 208 36.87 22.28 -5.09
C LYS A 208 36.24 21.23 -5.98
N GLY A 209 35.05 20.75 -5.61
CA GLY A 209 34.32 19.73 -6.34
C GLY A 209 32.91 19.51 -5.81
N ILE A 210 32.07 18.89 -6.64
CA ILE A 210 30.69 18.49 -6.33
C ILE A 210 30.61 16.96 -6.39
N VAL A 211 29.99 16.35 -5.39
CA VAL A 211 29.61 14.94 -5.37
C VAL A 211 28.08 14.88 -5.29
N ALA A 212 27.43 14.32 -6.30
CA ALA A 212 25.97 14.24 -6.38
C ALA A 212 25.51 12.79 -6.26
N PHE A 213 24.81 12.46 -5.18
CA PHE A 213 24.17 11.17 -4.96
C PHE A 213 22.73 11.22 -5.46
N SER A 214 22.33 10.25 -6.30
CA SER A 214 21.03 10.22 -7.00
C SER A 214 20.68 11.58 -7.61
N PRO A 215 21.42 12.04 -8.64
CA PRO A 215 21.42 13.42 -9.12
C PRO A 215 20.12 13.81 -9.82
N ILE A 216 19.16 14.43 -9.14
CA ILE A 216 17.87 14.78 -9.74
C ILE A 216 17.95 16.11 -10.53
N ALA A 217 17.77 16.04 -11.85
CA ALA A 217 17.49 17.21 -12.70
C ALA A 217 16.38 16.89 -13.71
N TYR A 218 16.50 15.73 -14.36
CA TYR A 218 15.49 15.12 -15.21
C TYR A 218 14.97 13.86 -14.55
N PHE A 219 13.66 13.76 -14.33
CA PHE A 219 13.08 12.61 -13.67
C PHE A 219 11.61 12.42 -14.04
N ASP A 220 11.17 11.17 -13.94
CA ASP A 220 9.77 10.78 -14.05
C ASP A 220 9.24 10.43 -12.65
N PHE A 221 7.97 10.74 -12.40
CA PHE A 221 7.30 10.16 -11.23
C PHE A 221 7.20 8.64 -11.39
N VAL A 222 7.33 7.95 -10.26
CA VAL A 222 7.13 6.50 -10.11
C VAL A 222 5.89 6.03 -10.88
N TRP A 223 5.98 4.86 -11.51
CA TRP A 223 5.00 4.40 -12.52
C TRP A 223 3.54 4.43 -12.03
N TYR A 224 3.29 4.14 -10.75
CA TYR A 224 1.96 4.16 -10.14
C TYR A 224 1.44 5.58 -9.82
N LEU A 225 2.31 6.59 -9.74
CA LEU A 225 1.92 8.00 -9.61
C LEU A 225 2.01 8.77 -10.93
N LYS A 226 2.56 8.19 -12.00
CA LYS A 226 2.80 8.88 -13.28
C LYS A 226 1.52 9.48 -13.91
N GLY A 227 0.36 8.84 -13.71
CA GLY A 227 -0.92 9.38 -14.16
C GLY A 227 -1.39 10.58 -13.32
N LEU A 228 -1.31 10.46 -11.99
CA LEU A 228 -1.71 11.51 -11.04
C LEU A 228 -0.73 12.70 -11.04
N SER A 229 0.55 12.47 -11.30
CA SER A 229 1.59 13.51 -11.26
C SER A 229 1.40 14.58 -12.32
N LYS A 230 0.71 14.27 -13.43
CA LYS A 230 0.29 15.25 -14.44
C LYS A 230 -0.64 16.33 -13.87
N LEU A 231 -1.42 15.98 -12.84
CA LEU A 231 -2.27 16.93 -12.11
C LEU A 231 -1.50 17.66 -11.00
N GLY A 232 -0.26 17.26 -10.70
CA GLY A 232 0.57 17.82 -9.64
C GLY A 232 0.69 19.35 -9.69
N PRO A 233 0.98 19.98 -10.85
CA PRO A 233 1.03 21.44 -10.94
C PRO A 233 -0.31 22.12 -10.63
N LEU A 234 -1.44 21.50 -11.02
CA LEU A 234 -2.78 22.01 -10.72
C LEU A 234 -3.11 21.86 -9.23
N ILE A 235 -2.81 20.70 -8.64
CA ILE A 235 -2.99 20.43 -7.20
C ILE A 235 -2.18 21.43 -6.38
N GLY A 236 -0.93 21.68 -6.76
CA GLY A 236 -0.07 22.68 -6.13
C GLY A 236 -0.66 24.08 -6.15
N LYS A 237 -1.18 24.52 -7.31
CA LYS A 237 -1.89 25.80 -7.43
C LYS A 237 -3.14 25.87 -6.55
N VAL A 238 -3.94 24.81 -6.50
CA VAL A 238 -5.10 24.73 -5.61
C VAL A 238 -4.68 24.83 -4.15
N PHE A 239 -3.64 24.12 -3.73
CA PHE A 239 -3.13 24.18 -2.36
C PHE A 239 -2.67 25.59 -1.98
N LEU A 240 -1.92 26.25 -2.87
CA LEU A 240 -1.49 27.63 -2.65
C LEU A 240 -2.67 28.61 -2.61
N PHE A 241 -3.69 28.42 -3.45
CA PHE A 241 -4.92 29.22 -3.42
C PHE A 241 -5.66 29.12 -2.07
N PHE A 242 -5.68 27.93 -1.46
CA PHE A 242 -6.25 27.70 -0.13
C PHE A 242 -5.27 27.96 1.03
N ASN A 243 -4.15 28.65 0.80
CA ASN A 243 -3.10 28.93 1.80
C ASN A 243 -2.48 27.68 2.46
N ILE A 244 -2.54 26.52 1.80
CA ILE A 244 -1.82 25.31 2.20
C ILE A 244 -0.39 25.42 1.64
N THR A 245 0.45 26.21 2.31
CA THR A 245 1.79 26.56 1.82
C THR A 245 2.90 25.62 2.31
N VAL A 246 2.59 24.71 3.23
CA VAL A 246 3.53 23.76 3.82
C VAL A 246 2.93 22.38 3.98
N VAL A 247 3.75 21.37 3.75
CA VAL A 247 3.46 19.96 4.05
C VAL A 247 4.31 19.54 5.25
N ASN A 248 3.70 18.79 6.18
CA ASN A 248 4.34 18.24 7.39
C ASN A 248 4.88 19.28 8.40
N ARG A 249 4.26 20.45 8.53
CA ARG A 249 4.72 21.50 9.48
C ARG A 249 4.73 21.04 10.95
N HIS A 250 3.68 20.37 11.42
CA HIS A 250 3.48 20.02 12.85
C HIS A 250 3.50 18.52 13.14
N MET A 251 4.20 17.74 12.33
CA MET A 251 4.03 16.29 12.30
C MET A 251 4.90 15.49 13.29
N GLU A 252 5.31 16.08 14.42
CA GLU A 252 5.95 15.33 15.53
C GLU A 252 5.04 14.17 16.00
N ILE A 253 3.72 14.34 15.90
CA ILE A 253 2.75 13.28 16.16
C ILE A 253 2.87 12.16 15.12
N LEU A 254 2.89 12.47 13.81
CA LEU A 254 3.08 11.46 12.76
C LEU A 254 4.41 10.72 12.89
N ILE A 255 5.50 11.43 13.21
CA ILE A 255 6.82 10.82 13.46
C ILE A 255 6.71 9.85 14.64
N SER A 256 6.06 10.24 15.74
CA SER A 256 5.81 9.36 16.89
C SER A 256 4.95 8.14 16.50
N LEU A 257 3.96 8.32 15.63
CA LEU A 257 3.14 7.21 15.13
C LEU A 257 3.95 6.24 14.28
N LEU A 258 4.75 6.78 13.36
CA LEU A 258 5.60 5.99 12.48
C LEU A 258 6.62 5.21 13.32
N GLN A 259 7.18 5.79 14.37
CA GLN A 259 8.06 5.08 15.30
C GLN A 259 7.35 3.91 15.98
N VAL A 260 6.13 4.10 16.49
CA VAL A 260 5.32 3.02 17.08
C VAL A 260 5.03 1.95 16.02
N LEU A 261 4.49 2.35 14.87
CA LEU A 261 4.15 1.47 13.77
C LEU A 261 5.34 0.66 13.27
N CYS A 262 6.48 1.30 13.01
CA CYS A 262 7.70 0.64 12.57
C CYS A 262 8.32 -0.23 13.67
N GLY A 263 8.05 0.07 14.93
CA GLY A 263 8.48 -0.71 16.09
C GLY A 263 7.68 -1.99 16.31
N TYR A 264 6.49 -2.12 15.73
CA TYR A 264 5.64 -3.31 15.81
C TYR A 264 5.46 -4.02 14.46
N VAL A 265 5.47 -3.27 13.36
CA VAL A 265 5.25 -3.73 11.98
C VAL A 265 6.35 -3.19 11.07
N PRO A 266 7.63 -3.57 11.27
CA PRO A 266 8.76 -3.01 10.52
C PRO A 266 8.70 -3.37 9.02
N HIS A 267 8.01 -4.45 8.65
CA HIS A 267 7.81 -4.83 7.25
C HIS A 267 7.03 -3.76 6.47
N LEU A 268 6.02 -3.13 7.09
CA LEU A 268 5.27 -2.05 6.45
C LEU A 268 6.14 -0.81 6.23
N CYS A 269 7.01 -0.51 7.19
CA CYS A 269 7.95 0.60 7.07
C CYS A 269 9.04 0.32 6.03
N ARG A 270 9.57 -0.92 5.95
CA ARG A 270 10.47 -1.30 4.86
C ARG A 270 9.79 -1.27 3.50
N PHE A 271 8.51 -1.63 3.43
CA PHE A 271 7.71 -1.50 2.21
C PHE A 271 7.50 -0.02 1.83
N GLY A 272 7.19 0.84 2.79
CA GLY A 272 7.11 2.29 2.59
C GLY A 272 8.41 2.88 2.04
N LEU A 273 9.55 2.50 2.61
CA LEU A 273 10.87 2.87 2.10
C LEU A 273 11.10 2.36 0.66
N THR A 274 10.66 1.14 0.36
CA THR A 274 10.73 0.58 -1.00
C THR A 274 9.89 1.37 -2.00
N LEU A 275 8.71 1.86 -1.58
CA LEU A 275 7.86 2.72 -2.41
C LEU A 275 8.44 4.12 -2.58
N SER A 276 9.15 4.67 -1.60
CA SER A 276 9.72 6.03 -1.72
C SER A 276 11.06 6.07 -2.44
N SER A 277 11.86 5.01 -2.35
CA SER A 277 13.29 5.02 -2.69
C SER A 277 13.75 3.86 -3.58
N GLY A 278 12.88 2.88 -3.82
CA GLY A 278 13.21 1.66 -4.57
C GLY A 278 13.63 0.49 -3.68
N ARG A 279 13.68 -0.71 -4.25
CA ARG A 279 14.09 -1.92 -3.51
C ARG A 279 15.56 -1.81 -3.13
N THR A 280 15.85 -2.00 -1.85
CA THR A 280 17.22 -2.07 -1.33
C THR A 280 17.36 -3.20 -0.31
N VAL A 281 18.47 -3.93 -0.40
CA VAL A 281 18.90 -4.92 0.61
C VAL A 281 19.88 -4.31 1.61
N HIS A 282 20.55 -3.22 1.24
CA HIS A 282 21.61 -2.58 2.02
C HIS A 282 21.09 -1.73 3.17
N PHE A 283 19.83 -1.29 3.12
CA PHE A 283 19.21 -0.63 4.26
C PHE A 283 18.95 -1.67 5.36
N LEU A 284 19.63 -1.56 6.50
CA LEU A 284 19.56 -2.59 7.54
C LEU A 284 18.28 -2.46 8.39
N PRO A 285 17.70 -3.57 8.87
CA PRO A 285 16.51 -3.54 9.72
C PRO A 285 16.64 -2.62 10.95
N GLN A 286 17.81 -2.63 11.60
CA GLN A 286 18.06 -1.84 12.82
C GLN A 286 18.06 -0.32 12.60
N ASP A 287 18.23 0.14 11.36
CA ASP A 287 18.29 1.57 11.02
C ASP A 287 16.91 2.17 10.78
N LEU A 288 15.88 1.33 10.65
CA LEU A 288 14.53 1.73 10.24
C LEU A 288 13.89 2.70 11.25
N LEU A 289 13.97 2.38 12.53
CA LEU A 289 13.42 3.24 13.59
C LEU A 289 14.14 4.58 13.69
N ALA A 290 15.46 4.59 13.49
CA ALA A 290 16.24 5.82 13.49
C ALA A 290 15.84 6.69 12.28
N PHE A 291 15.76 6.12 11.08
CA PHE A 291 15.30 6.84 9.88
C PHE A 291 13.92 7.49 10.05
N TYR A 292 12.92 6.72 10.49
CA TYR A 292 11.57 7.24 10.70
C TYR A 292 11.44 8.20 11.91
N SER A 293 12.50 8.41 12.69
CA SER A 293 12.57 9.49 13.69
C SER A 293 12.85 10.87 13.07
N HIS A 294 13.35 10.89 11.83
CA HIS A 294 13.76 12.09 11.11
C HIS A 294 12.99 12.30 9.80
N PHE A 295 12.25 11.28 9.34
CA PHE A 295 11.43 11.32 8.15
C PHE A 295 9.93 11.14 8.47
N PRO A 296 9.02 11.93 7.85
CA PRO A 296 9.29 13.05 6.96
C PRO A 296 9.45 14.39 7.72
N SER A 297 10.44 15.18 7.31
CA SER A 297 10.60 16.60 7.64
C SER A 297 9.61 17.46 6.84
N SER A 298 9.50 18.75 7.20
CA SER A 298 8.62 19.70 6.49
C SER A 298 9.17 20.15 5.15
N ILE A 299 8.27 20.52 4.25
CA ILE A 299 8.61 21.08 2.93
C ILE A 299 7.57 22.10 2.48
N ALA A 300 8.01 23.15 1.77
CA ALA A 300 7.10 24.12 1.16
C ALA A 300 6.33 23.50 -0.02
N THR A 301 5.05 23.82 -0.15
CA THR A 301 4.18 23.35 -1.24
C THR A 301 4.74 23.76 -2.61
N MET A 302 5.37 24.93 -2.71
CA MET A 302 6.00 25.40 -3.95
C MET A 302 7.14 24.49 -4.41
N GLN A 303 7.96 23.93 -3.52
CA GLN A 303 9.01 22.97 -3.92
C GLN A 303 8.40 21.71 -4.56
N LEU A 304 7.36 21.14 -3.96
CA LEU A 304 6.65 19.97 -4.52
C LEU A 304 5.98 20.29 -5.85
N THR A 305 5.43 21.49 -5.97
CA THR A 305 4.83 21.99 -7.21
C THR A 305 5.88 22.13 -8.31
N GLN A 306 7.07 22.65 -7.99
CA GLN A 306 8.17 22.78 -8.95
C GLN A 306 8.67 21.42 -9.43
N TYR A 307 8.84 20.44 -8.53
CA TYR A 307 9.15 19.07 -8.93
C TYR A 307 8.10 18.51 -9.90
N SER A 308 6.83 18.76 -9.62
CA SER A 308 5.74 18.36 -10.52
C SER A 308 5.83 19.05 -11.89
N GLN A 309 6.16 20.34 -11.92
CA GLN A 309 6.36 21.11 -13.16
C GLN A 309 7.55 20.58 -13.98
N MET A 310 8.69 20.32 -13.34
CA MET A 310 9.90 19.80 -14.02
C MET A 310 9.65 18.41 -14.61
N SER A 311 8.98 17.52 -13.87
CA SER A 311 8.67 16.17 -14.37
C SER A 311 7.67 16.22 -15.54
N VAL A 312 6.61 17.03 -15.45
CA VAL A 312 5.60 17.15 -16.52
C VAL A 312 6.17 17.81 -17.78
N SER A 313 7.00 18.83 -17.61
CA SER A 313 7.63 19.54 -18.73
C SER A 313 8.84 18.81 -19.31
N ASN A 314 9.41 17.86 -18.56
CA ASN A 314 10.70 17.22 -18.82
C ASN A 314 11.85 18.24 -19.03
N LYS A 315 11.78 19.36 -18.30
CA LYS A 315 12.72 20.48 -18.37
C LYS A 315 13.27 20.82 -16.99
N PHE A 316 14.57 21.10 -16.94
CA PHE A 316 15.21 21.62 -15.74
C PHE A 316 15.07 23.15 -15.72
N GLN A 317 14.09 23.64 -14.97
CA GLN A 317 13.59 25.01 -15.11
C GLN A 317 13.20 25.66 -13.77
N LYS A 318 13.15 27.00 -13.78
CA LYS A 318 12.63 27.80 -12.67
C LYS A 318 11.14 27.52 -12.42
N TYR A 319 10.64 27.93 -11.26
CA TYR A 319 9.24 27.79 -10.89
C TYR A 319 8.33 28.48 -11.91
N ASP A 320 7.31 27.77 -12.39
CA ASP A 320 6.30 28.32 -13.30
C ASP A 320 5.13 28.92 -12.49
N TYR A 321 5.05 30.25 -12.46
CA TYR A 321 3.96 30.99 -11.82
C TYR A 321 2.71 31.12 -12.70
N GLY A 322 2.76 30.66 -13.95
CA GLY A 322 1.79 30.96 -14.99
C GLY A 322 2.19 32.18 -15.82
N LYS A 323 1.69 32.27 -17.06
CA LYS A 323 2.14 33.23 -18.07
C LYS A 323 2.27 34.68 -17.58
N LYS A 324 1.22 35.20 -16.94
CA LYS A 324 1.15 36.59 -16.46
C LYS A 324 2.22 36.87 -15.40
N GLU A 325 2.34 35.97 -14.44
CA GLU A 325 3.24 36.16 -13.31
C GLU A 325 4.69 35.86 -13.67
N ASN A 326 4.92 34.96 -14.63
CA ASN A 326 6.22 34.75 -15.26
C ASN A 326 6.66 36.00 -16.02
N LEU A 327 5.77 36.65 -16.79
CA LEU A 327 6.12 37.89 -17.49
C LEU A 327 6.55 38.98 -16.49
N LYS A 328 5.85 39.07 -15.35
CA LYS A 328 6.20 40.01 -14.28
C LYS A 328 7.53 39.68 -13.57
N LYS A 329 7.81 38.39 -13.31
CA LYS A 329 8.99 37.95 -12.54
C LYS A 329 10.24 37.73 -13.37
N TYR A 330 10.08 37.27 -14.60
CA TYR A 330 11.16 36.82 -15.48
C TYR A 330 11.28 37.65 -16.75
N GLY A 331 10.32 38.54 -17.05
CA GLY A 331 10.28 39.27 -18.32
C GLY A 331 9.87 38.42 -19.53
N GLN A 332 9.42 37.17 -19.31
CA GLN A 332 9.01 36.24 -20.36
C GLN A 332 7.86 35.33 -19.88
N GLU A 333 7.00 34.87 -20.80
CA GLU A 333 5.82 34.05 -20.43
C GLU A 333 6.17 32.66 -19.87
N LYS A 334 7.30 32.08 -20.31
CA LYS A 334 7.74 30.74 -19.91
C LYS A 334 8.82 30.85 -18.83
N PRO A 335 8.90 29.91 -17.87
CA PRO A 335 9.98 29.93 -16.89
C PRO A 335 11.35 29.74 -17.58
N PRO A 336 12.39 30.48 -17.17
CA PRO A 336 13.76 30.26 -17.65
C PRO A 336 14.28 28.85 -17.33
N LEU A 337 15.16 28.34 -18.18
CA LEU A 337 15.85 27.06 -17.96
C LEU A 337 17.14 27.26 -17.18
N TYR A 338 17.52 26.26 -16.38
CA TYR A 338 18.85 26.20 -15.78
C TYR A 338 19.82 25.58 -16.77
N ASN A 339 20.84 26.35 -17.18
CA ASN A 339 21.80 25.90 -18.17
C ASN A 339 22.95 25.11 -17.52
N LEU A 340 22.89 23.78 -17.59
CA LEU A 340 23.92 22.91 -17.00
C LEU A 340 25.31 23.08 -17.63
N THR A 341 25.41 23.63 -18.85
CA THR A 341 26.70 23.93 -19.49
C THR A 341 27.51 24.97 -18.72
N ASN A 342 26.87 25.75 -17.86
CA ASN A 342 27.56 26.75 -17.03
C ASN A 342 28.26 26.12 -15.81
N ILE A 343 27.97 24.86 -15.47
CA ILE A 343 28.59 24.19 -14.32
C ILE A 343 30.01 23.78 -14.69
N ILE A 344 31.00 24.58 -14.26
CA ILE A 344 32.42 24.38 -14.54
C ILE A 344 33.21 23.70 -13.39
N VAL A 345 32.56 23.44 -12.26
CA VAL A 345 33.18 22.82 -11.08
C VAL A 345 33.35 21.31 -11.33
N PRO A 346 34.48 20.68 -10.93
CA PRO A 346 34.64 19.22 -11.01
C PRO A 346 33.47 18.47 -10.37
N LEU A 347 32.95 17.45 -11.05
CA LEU A 347 31.72 16.76 -10.65
C LEU A 347 31.86 15.23 -10.66
N VAL A 348 31.42 14.60 -9.59
CA VAL A 348 31.25 13.14 -9.50
C VAL A 348 29.79 12.83 -9.21
N MET A 349 29.18 11.95 -10.01
CA MET A 349 27.79 11.53 -9.83
C MET A 349 27.71 10.04 -9.48
N TYR A 350 26.95 9.71 -8.45
CA TYR A 350 26.63 8.34 -8.08
C TYR A 350 25.13 8.10 -8.20
N TYR A 351 24.74 6.98 -8.80
CA TYR A 351 23.32 6.60 -8.91
C TYR A 351 23.12 5.10 -8.66
N GLY A 352 21.94 4.73 -8.16
CA GLY A 352 21.57 3.33 -7.97
C GLY A 352 20.84 2.78 -9.20
N LYS A 353 21.18 1.56 -9.64
CA LYS A 353 20.49 0.92 -10.79
C LYS A 353 18.99 0.70 -10.54
N HIS A 354 18.60 0.57 -9.27
CA HIS A 354 17.21 0.36 -8.85
C HIS A 354 16.55 1.62 -8.26
N ASP A 355 17.20 2.79 -8.38
CA ASP A 355 16.59 4.06 -8.01
C ASP A 355 15.32 4.28 -8.83
N ILE A 356 14.20 4.55 -8.16
CA ILE A 356 12.88 4.68 -8.80
C ILE A 356 12.59 6.09 -9.29
N LEU A 357 13.35 7.07 -8.84
CA LEU A 357 13.21 8.48 -9.23
C LEU A 357 14.10 8.80 -10.41
N ILE A 358 15.34 8.32 -10.41
CA ILE A 358 16.28 8.57 -11.50
C ILE A 358 16.86 7.29 -12.11
N LYS A 359 16.81 7.23 -13.44
CA LYS A 359 17.31 6.13 -14.26
C LYS A 359 18.57 6.55 -14.99
N GLU A 360 19.36 5.56 -15.40
CA GLU A 360 20.62 5.76 -16.11
C GLU A 360 20.52 6.73 -17.31
N PRO A 361 19.50 6.66 -18.20
CA PRO A 361 19.40 7.62 -19.30
C PRO A 361 19.27 9.08 -18.87
N GLN A 362 18.66 9.34 -17.71
CA GLN A 362 18.53 10.67 -17.15
C GLN A 362 19.86 11.14 -16.55
N VAL A 363 20.61 10.24 -15.89
CA VAL A 363 21.97 10.55 -15.40
C VAL A 363 22.91 10.84 -16.57
N GLN A 364 22.82 10.04 -17.65
CA GLN A 364 23.58 10.26 -18.87
C GLN A 364 23.27 11.63 -19.47
N ARG A 365 21.99 12.00 -19.58
CA ARG A 365 21.61 13.33 -20.07
C ARG A 365 22.21 14.46 -19.22
N ILE A 366 22.19 14.33 -17.91
CA ILE A 366 22.82 15.30 -17.00
C ILE A 366 24.33 15.36 -17.27
N TYR A 367 24.97 14.21 -17.41
CA TYR A 367 26.40 14.11 -17.70
C TYR A 367 26.75 14.83 -19.01
N ASP A 368 25.99 14.59 -20.07
CA ASP A 368 26.24 15.17 -21.40
C ASP A 368 26.08 16.70 -21.39
N GLU A 369 25.06 17.22 -20.70
CA GLU A 369 24.76 18.65 -20.66
C GLU A 369 25.70 19.47 -19.74
N ILE A 370 26.38 18.84 -18.77
CA ILE A 370 27.24 19.56 -17.83
C ILE A 370 28.54 20.05 -18.49
N GLY A 371 28.87 21.33 -18.30
CA GLY A 371 30.03 21.97 -18.93
C GLY A 371 31.38 21.72 -18.25
N SER A 372 31.40 20.96 -17.16
CA SER A 372 32.63 20.69 -16.41
C SER A 372 33.59 19.81 -17.21
N ALA A 373 34.85 20.24 -17.30
CA ALA A 373 35.91 19.47 -17.95
C ALA A 373 36.25 18.17 -17.19
N VAL A 374 35.99 18.14 -15.88
CA VAL A 374 36.23 16.97 -15.02
C VAL A 374 34.89 16.49 -14.48
N LYS A 375 34.27 15.55 -15.21
CA LYS A 375 33.00 14.92 -14.83
C LYS A 375 33.07 13.42 -14.96
N VAL A 376 32.56 12.70 -13.95
CA VAL A 376 32.44 11.23 -13.94
C VAL A 376 31.08 10.85 -13.35
N TYR A 377 30.45 9.80 -13.88
CA TYR A 377 29.30 9.18 -13.24
C TYR A 377 29.50 7.67 -13.07
N GLN A 378 28.99 7.11 -11.97
CA GLN A 378 29.14 5.69 -11.66
C GLN A 378 27.86 5.11 -11.05
N SER A 379 27.50 3.90 -11.48
CA SER A 379 26.43 3.13 -10.86
C SER A 379 26.94 2.37 -9.63
N VAL A 380 26.18 2.36 -8.54
CA VAL A 380 26.46 1.51 -7.37
C VAL A 380 25.63 0.23 -7.46
N PRO A 381 26.25 -0.97 -7.55
CA PRO A 381 25.54 -2.25 -7.71
C PRO A 381 24.84 -2.71 -6.42
N ILE A 382 23.87 -3.63 -6.55
CA ILE A 382 23.27 -4.36 -5.43
C ILE A 382 24.04 -5.67 -5.22
N GLY A 383 24.67 -5.83 -4.06
CA GLY A 383 25.31 -7.08 -3.63
C GLY A 383 26.84 -7.15 -3.82
N VAL A 384 27.52 -7.42 -2.70
CA VAL A 384 28.90 -7.84 -2.42
C VAL A 384 30.00 -7.58 -3.46
N GLU A 385 30.84 -6.59 -3.16
CA GLU A 385 32.31 -6.68 -3.10
C GLU A 385 32.79 -5.40 -2.37
N GLU A 386 32.79 -5.42 -1.03
CA GLU A 386 33.30 -4.31 -0.20
C GLU A 386 34.73 -3.92 -0.58
N ASP A 387 35.53 -4.89 -1.04
CA ASP A 387 36.92 -4.71 -1.49
C ASP A 387 37.09 -3.83 -2.74
N LYS A 388 36.11 -3.77 -3.65
CA LYS A 388 36.21 -2.92 -4.85
C LYS A 388 35.82 -1.47 -4.58
N LEU A 389 34.89 -1.22 -3.66
CA LEU A 389 34.43 0.14 -3.36
C LEU A 389 35.51 0.91 -2.57
N GLN A 390 36.16 0.26 -1.60
CA GLN A 390 37.28 0.83 -0.86
C GLN A 390 38.48 1.10 -1.77
N LYS A 391 38.87 0.12 -2.61
CA LYS A 391 39.91 0.33 -3.64
C LYS A 391 39.57 1.45 -4.62
N THR A 392 38.31 1.64 -5.02
CA THR A 392 37.95 2.71 -5.96
C THR A 392 38.00 4.11 -5.31
N LEU A 393 37.62 4.21 -4.04
CA LEU A 393 37.75 5.44 -3.23
C LEU A 393 39.22 5.81 -3.02
N ASP A 394 40.06 4.82 -2.68
CA ASP A 394 41.50 5.04 -2.46
C ASP A 394 42.24 5.33 -3.79
N THR A 395 41.90 4.63 -4.88
CA THR A 395 42.57 4.79 -6.18
C THR A 395 42.19 6.09 -6.89
N LYS A 396 40.96 6.61 -6.74
CA LYS A 396 40.53 7.84 -7.45
C LYS A 396 40.75 9.13 -6.67
N ILE A 397 40.88 9.08 -5.34
CA ILE A 397 41.30 10.26 -4.55
C ILE A 397 42.82 10.48 -4.68
N HIS A 398 43.61 9.45 -4.98
CA HIS A 398 45.06 9.56 -5.23
C HIS A 398 45.48 9.98 -6.66
N ILE A 399 44.56 10.06 -7.64
CA ILE A 399 44.92 10.45 -9.02
C ILE A 399 45.30 11.94 -9.15
N ASN A 400 45.13 12.77 -8.12
CA ASN A 400 45.39 14.21 -8.23
C ASN A 400 46.71 14.72 -7.59
N ASN A 401 47.64 13.82 -7.26
CA ASN A 401 48.99 14.21 -6.81
C ASN A 401 50.09 14.02 -7.87
N ASN A 402 49.79 13.45 -9.04
CA ASN A 402 50.79 13.20 -10.09
C ASN A 402 50.58 14.03 -11.38
N ILE A 403 49.76 15.09 -11.34
CA ILE A 403 49.59 16.03 -12.48
C ILE A 403 50.47 17.28 -12.29
N THR A 404 51.55 17.18 -11.51
CA THR A 404 52.56 18.24 -11.41
C THR A 404 53.96 17.86 -11.92
N ASP A 405 54.22 16.61 -12.33
CA ASP A 405 55.57 16.18 -12.75
C ASP A 405 55.69 15.47 -14.11
N THR A 406 54.65 15.46 -14.94
CA THR A 406 54.69 14.82 -16.28
C THR A 406 54.85 15.80 -17.45
N ASN A 407 55.69 16.83 -17.27
CA ASN A 407 56.17 17.67 -18.39
C ASN A 407 57.67 17.50 -18.67
N GLN A 408 58.34 16.47 -18.12
CA GLN A 408 59.80 16.34 -18.28
C GLN A 408 60.32 14.92 -18.55
N LEU A 409 59.46 13.97 -18.92
CA LEU A 409 59.87 12.58 -19.21
C LEU A 409 59.25 11.98 -20.49
N GLU A 410 58.81 12.83 -21.42
CA GLU A 410 58.36 12.47 -22.78
C GLU A 410 59.43 12.83 -23.83
N LEU A 411 60.71 12.71 -23.46
CA LEU A 411 61.84 12.99 -24.37
C LEU A 411 62.93 11.91 -24.41
N ASP A 412 62.82 10.81 -23.66
CA ASP A 412 63.79 9.73 -23.78
C ASP A 412 63.13 8.36 -23.61
N LYS A 413 63.41 7.48 -24.58
CA LYS A 413 63.02 6.05 -24.70
C LYS A 413 61.87 5.73 -25.66
N HIS A 414 61.87 6.46 -26.77
CA HIS A 414 61.62 5.86 -28.08
C HIS A 414 62.86 5.10 -28.58
N GLU A 415 63.37 4.10 -27.85
CA GLU A 415 64.40 3.18 -28.38
C GLU A 415 64.61 1.96 -27.46
N ARG A 416 63.91 0.85 -27.77
CA ARG A 416 64.44 -0.51 -27.93
C ARG A 416 63.33 -1.55 -27.87
N LYS A 417 62.85 -1.87 -29.06
CA LYS A 417 62.17 -3.10 -29.41
C LYS A 417 63.14 -4.30 -29.28
N GLU A 418 62.54 -5.44 -28.92
CA GLU A 418 62.90 -6.82 -29.30
C GLU A 418 64.13 -7.49 -28.65
N ARG A 419 63.89 -8.60 -27.91
CA ARG A 419 64.49 -9.94 -28.14
C ARG A 419 63.95 -11.04 -27.20
N LYS A 420 63.32 -12.05 -27.83
CA LYS A 420 63.40 -13.52 -27.68
C LYS A 420 63.20 -14.24 -26.32
N ASN A 421 62.15 -15.07 -26.33
CA ASN A 421 62.00 -16.49 -25.96
C ASN A 421 63.11 -17.28 -25.21
N GLN A 422 62.59 -18.10 -24.27
CA GLN A 422 62.77 -19.55 -24.04
C GLN A 422 63.49 -20.04 -22.75
N ASP A 423 62.79 -21.02 -22.16
CA ASP A 423 63.15 -22.11 -21.24
C ASP A 423 63.55 -21.86 -19.79
N THR A 424 62.70 -22.31 -18.85
CA THR A 424 62.89 -23.63 -18.21
C THR A 424 61.68 -24.04 -17.35
N THR A 425 61.28 -25.29 -17.55
CA THR A 425 60.30 -26.09 -16.79
C THR A 425 60.96 -26.80 -15.60
N GLY A 426 60.17 -27.10 -14.57
CA GLY A 426 60.37 -28.30 -13.74
C GLY A 426 60.47 -28.06 -12.24
N SER A 427 59.36 -28.30 -11.52
CA SER A 427 59.30 -29.04 -10.24
C SER A 427 57.96 -28.75 -9.54
N ILE A 428 57.09 -29.77 -9.48
CA ILE A 428 56.21 -30.18 -8.37
C ILE A 428 55.09 -31.04 -8.99
N TYR A 429 55.34 -32.35 -9.10
CA TYR A 429 54.32 -33.39 -9.26
C TYR A 429 54.41 -34.29 -8.03
N GLY A 430 53.41 -34.21 -7.17
CA GLY A 430 53.38 -34.93 -5.91
C GLY A 430 52.28 -34.46 -4.99
N ASN A 431 51.02 -34.36 -5.47
CA ASN A 431 49.83 -34.33 -4.61
C ASN A 431 48.46 -34.53 -5.33
N GLU A 432 48.41 -34.80 -6.64
CA GLU A 432 47.13 -34.95 -7.37
C GLU A 432 46.57 -36.39 -7.46
N GLU A 433 47.29 -37.43 -7.02
CA GLU A 433 46.84 -38.83 -7.11
C GLU A 433 46.10 -39.37 -5.86
N ARG A 434 45.94 -38.54 -4.83
CA ARG A 434 45.23 -38.90 -3.59
C ARG A 434 43.81 -38.31 -3.52
N GLU A 435 43.57 -37.14 -4.10
CA GLU A 435 42.23 -36.54 -4.19
C GLU A 435 41.36 -37.21 -5.27
N ASN A 436 41.95 -37.65 -6.40
CA ASN A 436 41.17 -38.30 -7.48
C ASN A 436 40.62 -39.70 -7.15
N ARG A 437 41.17 -40.40 -6.15
CA ARG A 437 40.62 -41.69 -5.69
C ARG A 437 39.39 -41.55 -4.78
N TYR A 438 39.30 -40.44 -4.05
CA TYR A 438 38.18 -40.17 -3.14
C TYR A 438 36.91 -39.80 -3.92
N TRP A 439 37.03 -39.01 -5.00
CA TRP A 439 35.89 -38.60 -5.82
C TRP A 439 35.29 -39.73 -6.69
N MET A 440 36.09 -40.72 -7.08
CA MET A 440 35.62 -41.87 -7.88
C MET A 440 34.81 -42.88 -7.04
N GLU A 441 35.16 -43.09 -5.77
CA GLU A 441 34.40 -43.99 -4.87
C GLU A 441 33.05 -43.37 -4.43
N GLU A 442 32.98 -42.04 -4.30
CA GLU A 442 31.75 -41.31 -3.96
C GLU A 442 30.73 -41.32 -5.12
N GLU A 443 31.19 -41.27 -6.38
CA GLU A 443 30.34 -41.35 -7.58
C GLU A 443 29.72 -42.75 -7.79
N GLU A 444 30.48 -43.83 -7.52
CA GLU A 444 29.93 -45.20 -7.58
C GLU A 444 28.88 -45.46 -6.49
N ARG A 445 29.05 -44.87 -5.30
CA ARG A 445 28.07 -44.93 -4.21
C ARG A 445 26.78 -44.19 -4.58
N MET A 446 26.88 -43.02 -5.21
CA MET A 446 25.76 -42.24 -5.71
C MET A 446 25.03 -42.89 -6.92
N CYS A 447 25.72 -43.72 -7.70
CA CYS A 447 25.10 -44.50 -8.78
C CYS A 447 24.34 -45.74 -8.27
N ARG A 448 24.79 -46.37 -7.18
CA ARG A 448 24.07 -47.49 -6.53
C ARG A 448 22.75 -47.05 -5.90
N MET A 449 22.75 -45.92 -5.17
CA MET A 449 21.50 -45.38 -4.57
C MET A 449 20.44 -45.00 -5.63
N ARG A 450 20.87 -44.50 -6.80
CA ARG A 450 19.96 -44.16 -7.92
C ARG A 450 19.34 -45.38 -8.61
N ARG A 451 19.91 -46.57 -8.44
CA ARG A 451 19.38 -47.83 -8.97
C ARG A 451 18.27 -48.39 -8.08
N GLU A 452 18.45 -48.32 -6.77
CA GLU A 452 17.45 -48.73 -5.77
C GLU A 452 16.22 -47.80 -5.74
N GLU A 453 16.39 -46.49 -5.98
CA GLU A 453 15.27 -45.56 -6.20
C GLU A 453 14.45 -45.89 -7.45
N ARG A 454 15.07 -46.37 -8.54
CA ARG A 454 14.35 -46.72 -9.78
C ARG A 454 13.45 -47.94 -9.61
N GLU A 455 13.88 -48.95 -8.87
CA GLU A 455 13.07 -50.15 -8.61
C GLU A 455 11.89 -49.85 -7.68
N THR A 456 12.07 -48.91 -6.74
CA THR A 456 11.00 -48.41 -5.86
C THR A 456 9.95 -47.59 -6.64
N ILE A 457 10.41 -46.81 -7.62
CA ILE A 457 9.55 -46.03 -8.52
C ILE A 457 8.76 -46.97 -9.45
N GLU A 458 9.38 -47.99 -10.06
CA GLU A 458 8.65 -48.93 -10.93
C GLU A 458 7.54 -49.70 -10.21
N HIS A 459 7.69 -49.97 -8.91
CA HIS A 459 6.64 -50.57 -8.08
C HIS A 459 5.48 -49.60 -7.79
N MET A 460 5.75 -48.28 -7.70
CA MET A 460 4.70 -47.24 -7.64
C MET A 460 3.97 -47.07 -8.98
N TRP A 461 4.65 -47.22 -10.12
CA TRP A 461 4.04 -47.06 -11.45
C TRP A 461 3.05 -48.18 -11.81
N ARG A 462 3.16 -49.39 -11.24
CA ARG A 462 2.14 -50.45 -11.40
C ARG A 462 0.80 -50.10 -10.72
N GLY A 463 0.83 -49.30 -9.64
CA GLY A 463 -0.39 -48.74 -9.01
C GLY A 463 -1.03 -47.58 -9.78
N CYS A 464 -0.29 -46.94 -10.71
CA CYS A 464 -0.81 -45.87 -11.56
C CYS A 464 -1.64 -46.36 -12.75
N GLY A 465 -1.48 -47.62 -13.18
CA GLY A 465 -2.27 -48.21 -14.27
C GLY A 465 -3.76 -48.30 -13.93
N ASP A 466 -4.06 -48.73 -12.70
CA ASP A 466 -5.42 -48.89 -12.17
C ASP A 466 -6.10 -47.53 -11.89
N MET A 467 -5.28 -46.50 -11.55
CA MET A 467 -5.74 -45.12 -11.46
C MET A 467 -6.04 -44.50 -12.83
N ARG A 468 -5.31 -44.86 -13.89
CA ARG A 468 -5.55 -44.33 -15.25
C ARG A 468 -6.87 -44.81 -15.84
N GLU A 469 -7.25 -46.06 -15.63
CA GLU A 469 -8.56 -46.57 -16.08
C GLU A 469 -9.73 -45.94 -15.30
N ARG A 470 -9.57 -45.68 -13.99
CA ARG A 470 -10.53 -44.88 -13.22
C ARG A 470 -10.58 -43.43 -13.71
N GLU A 471 -9.44 -42.79 -13.96
CA GLU A 471 -9.37 -41.42 -14.51
C GLU A 471 -9.99 -41.32 -15.90
N GLU A 472 -9.89 -42.33 -16.77
CA GLU A 472 -10.49 -42.31 -18.10
C GLU A 472 -12.01 -42.47 -18.06
N LYS A 473 -12.53 -43.32 -17.15
CA LYS A 473 -13.96 -43.41 -16.85
C LYS A 473 -14.49 -42.11 -16.24
N GLU A 474 -13.73 -41.48 -15.34
CA GLU A 474 -14.03 -40.18 -14.72
C GLU A 474 -13.93 -39.00 -15.72
N ARG A 475 -12.98 -39.02 -16.67
CA ARG A 475 -12.91 -38.05 -17.79
C ARG A 475 -14.10 -38.19 -18.73
N GLY A 476 -14.64 -39.39 -18.89
CA GLY A 476 -15.89 -39.66 -19.59
C GLY A 476 -17.08 -38.92 -18.98
N GLU A 477 -17.19 -38.92 -17.64
CA GLU A 477 -18.23 -38.15 -16.93
C GLU A 477 -17.98 -36.64 -17.00
N ILE A 478 -16.74 -36.16 -16.80
CA ILE A 478 -16.36 -34.73 -16.91
C ILE A 478 -16.67 -34.16 -18.30
N ARG A 479 -16.54 -34.96 -19.37
CA ARG A 479 -16.93 -34.56 -20.74
C ARG A 479 -18.44 -34.34 -20.90
N LYS A 480 -19.28 -35.01 -20.09
CA LYS A 480 -20.74 -34.86 -20.09
C LYS A 480 -21.17 -33.49 -19.50
N TRP A 481 -20.42 -32.96 -18.54
CA TRP A 481 -20.66 -31.64 -17.90
C TRP A 481 -20.09 -30.45 -18.70
N LYS A 482 -19.12 -30.67 -19.60
CA LYS A 482 -18.44 -29.64 -20.42
C LYS A 482 -19.26 -29.09 -21.60
N ARG A 483 -20.56 -29.37 -21.69
CA ARG A 483 -21.43 -28.81 -22.75
C ARG A 483 -21.81 -27.34 -22.56
N SER A 484 -21.42 -26.69 -21.46
CA SER A 484 -21.54 -25.24 -21.26
C SER A 484 -20.19 -24.55 -21.46
N SER A 485 -20.07 -23.79 -22.55
CA SER A 485 -18.90 -22.95 -22.85
C SER A 485 -18.81 -21.79 -21.87
N PHE A 486 -17.86 -21.82 -20.94
CA PHE A 486 -17.57 -20.69 -20.05
C PHE A 486 -16.39 -19.86 -20.56
N PRO A 487 -16.43 -18.52 -20.46
CA PRO A 487 -15.24 -17.70 -20.67
C PRO A 487 -14.16 -18.07 -19.66
N SER A 488 -12.90 -18.09 -20.10
CA SER A 488 -11.72 -18.43 -19.30
C SER A 488 -11.50 -17.52 -18.07
N SER A 489 -12.31 -16.49 -17.87
CA SER A 489 -12.24 -15.50 -16.78
C SER A 489 -13.23 -15.71 -15.62
N SER A 490 -14.18 -16.65 -15.69
CA SER A 490 -15.19 -16.83 -14.62
C SER A 490 -14.67 -17.73 -13.47
N ILE A 491 -14.55 -17.20 -12.24
CA ILE A 491 -13.83 -17.90 -11.14
C ILE A 491 -14.77 -18.71 -10.23
N SER A 492 -15.94 -18.20 -9.85
CA SER A 492 -16.88 -18.94 -8.98
C SER A 492 -17.36 -20.27 -9.61
N PRO A 493 -17.76 -20.32 -10.90
CA PRO A 493 -18.12 -21.58 -11.55
C PRO A 493 -16.96 -22.58 -11.59
N LYS A 494 -15.73 -22.09 -11.80
CA LYS A 494 -14.54 -22.95 -11.75
C LYS A 494 -14.35 -23.56 -10.37
N MET A 495 -14.49 -22.79 -9.29
CA MET A 495 -14.38 -23.30 -7.93
C MET A 495 -15.41 -24.40 -7.63
N ILE A 496 -16.67 -24.21 -8.07
CA ILE A 496 -17.74 -25.20 -7.90
C ILE A 496 -17.40 -26.51 -8.62
N VAL A 497 -17.02 -26.42 -9.90
CA VAL A 497 -16.69 -27.58 -10.73
C VAL A 497 -15.41 -28.28 -10.24
N GLN A 498 -14.38 -27.51 -9.84
CA GLN A 498 -13.13 -28.06 -9.29
C GLN A 498 -13.36 -28.83 -7.98
N ASN A 499 -14.31 -28.38 -7.15
CA ASN A 499 -14.71 -29.09 -5.94
C ASN A 499 -15.67 -30.28 -6.20
N ARG A 500 -15.92 -30.62 -7.48
CA ARG A 500 -16.75 -31.75 -7.94
C ARG A 500 -18.24 -31.62 -7.59
N TYR A 501 -18.79 -30.41 -7.70
CA TYR A 501 -20.23 -30.16 -7.58
C TYR A 501 -20.85 -29.85 -8.94
N PRO A 502 -22.12 -30.26 -9.16
CA PRO A 502 -22.84 -29.86 -10.37
C PRO A 502 -23.05 -28.35 -10.37
N PHE A 503 -23.10 -27.76 -11.56
CA PHE A 503 -23.22 -26.32 -11.72
C PHE A 503 -24.17 -25.97 -12.85
N VAL A 504 -25.07 -25.03 -12.59
CA VAL A 504 -25.95 -24.42 -13.60
C VAL A 504 -25.99 -22.90 -13.38
N ALA A 505 -26.00 -22.12 -14.45
CA ALA A 505 -26.21 -20.67 -14.39
C ALA A 505 -27.54 -20.30 -15.03
N TYR A 506 -28.26 -19.37 -14.41
CA TYR A 506 -29.51 -18.83 -14.91
C TYR A 506 -29.41 -17.31 -15.02
N ASN A 507 -29.97 -16.76 -16.09
CA ASN A 507 -30.11 -15.31 -16.24
C ASN A 507 -31.57 -14.94 -15.95
N VAL A 508 -31.77 -13.86 -15.20
CA VAL A 508 -33.08 -13.26 -14.98
C VAL A 508 -33.01 -11.77 -15.25
N THR A 509 -34.05 -11.24 -15.91
CA THR A 509 -34.16 -9.80 -16.16
C THR A 509 -35.08 -9.19 -15.11
N THR A 510 -34.61 -8.17 -14.41
CA THR A 510 -35.41 -7.41 -13.44
C THR A 510 -36.44 -6.54 -14.17
N SER A 511 -37.47 -6.09 -13.44
CA SER A 511 -38.51 -5.20 -13.95
C SER A 511 -37.97 -3.90 -14.56
N ASP A 512 -36.87 -3.38 -14.04
CA ASP A 512 -36.19 -2.18 -14.52
C ASP A 512 -35.08 -2.46 -15.55
N GLY A 513 -34.90 -3.72 -15.95
CA GLY A 513 -34.13 -4.12 -17.13
C GLY A 513 -32.67 -4.49 -16.90
N TYR A 514 -32.23 -4.65 -15.64
CA TYR A 514 -30.94 -5.27 -15.32
C TYR A 514 -31.02 -6.77 -15.54
N LYS A 515 -29.92 -7.38 -16.00
CA LYS A 515 -29.83 -8.83 -16.14
C LYS A 515 -28.92 -9.39 -15.06
N LEU A 516 -29.50 -10.19 -14.18
CA LEU A 516 -28.81 -10.85 -13.08
C LEU A 516 -28.45 -12.27 -13.48
N GLN A 517 -27.26 -12.72 -13.10
CA GLN A 517 -26.83 -14.09 -13.28
C GLN A 517 -26.78 -14.82 -11.94
N LEU A 518 -27.69 -15.79 -11.74
CA LEU A 518 -27.71 -16.66 -10.57
C LEU A 518 -26.95 -17.94 -10.86
N PHE A 519 -26.23 -18.44 -9.87
CA PHE A 519 -25.58 -19.76 -9.93
C PHE A 519 -26.33 -20.77 -9.09
N ARG A 520 -26.36 -22.01 -9.53
CA ARG A 520 -27.06 -23.11 -8.87
C ARG A 520 -26.15 -24.32 -8.74
N ILE A 521 -26.11 -24.88 -7.54
CA ILE A 521 -25.55 -26.20 -7.24
C ILE A 521 -26.76 -27.12 -6.99
N PRO A 522 -27.25 -27.83 -8.04
CA PRO A 522 -28.41 -28.68 -7.87
C PRO A 522 -28.07 -29.94 -7.04
N PRO A 523 -29.07 -30.61 -6.45
CA PRO A 523 -28.88 -31.93 -5.85
C PRO A 523 -28.33 -32.93 -6.87
N ARG A 524 -27.51 -33.90 -6.44
CA ARG A 524 -26.93 -34.91 -7.35
C ARG A 524 -28.02 -35.85 -7.90
N GLU A 525 -27.86 -36.35 -9.13
CA GLU A 525 -28.87 -37.21 -9.79
C GLU A 525 -29.21 -38.48 -8.98
N ASN A 526 -28.24 -39.06 -8.28
CA ASN A 526 -28.41 -40.24 -7.41
C ASN A 526 -28.57 -39.89 -5.93
N ASP A 527 -28.96 -38.65 -5.62
CA ASP A 527 -29.18 -38.22 -4.24
C ASP A 527 -30.53 -38.73 -3.71
N ASN A 528 -30.46 -39.82 -2.94
CA ASN A 528 -31.61 -40.44 -2.27
C ASN A 528 -32.12 -39.63 -1.05
N ARG A 529 -31.47 -38.51 -0.71
CA ARG A 529 -31.94 -37.66 0.39
C ARG A 529 -33.18 -36.89 -0.04
N THR A 530 -34.12 -36.78 0.91
CA THR A 530 -35.43 -36.16 0.69
C THR A 530 -35.39 -34.64 0.69
N ASN A 531 -34.36 -34.03 1.30
CA ASN A 531 -34.31 -32.60 1.56
C ASN A 531 -33.81 -31.78 0.36
N LYS A 532 -34.62 -31.71 -0.72
CA LYS A 532 -34.32 -30.93 -1.92
C LYS A 532 -34.81 -29.47 -1.82
N GLN A 533 -34.86 -28.89 -0.61
CA GLN A 533 -35.38 -27.54 -0.38
C GLN A 533 -34.46 -26.49 -1.01
N PRO A 534 -35.00 -25.45 -1.71
CA PRO A 534 -34.17 -24.40 -2.28
C PRO A 534 -33.63 -23.47 -1.19
N ILE A 535 -32.31 -23.28 -1.16
CA ILE A 535 -31.62 -22.30 -0.31
C ILE A 535 -31.05 -21.21 -1.20
N PHE A 536 -31.44 -19.96 -0.99
CA PHE A 536 -30.95 -18.81 -1.73
C PHE A 536 -29.96 -17.99 -0.90
N LEU A 537 -28.68 -18.03 -1.27
CA LEU A 537 -27.58 -17.37 -0.58
C LEU A 537 -27.27 -16.01 -1.23
N GLU A 538 -27.53 -14.92 -0.49
CA GLU A 538 -27.30 -13.54 -0.91
C GLU A 538 -26.07 -12.94 -0.22
N HIS A 539 -25.19 -12.34 -1.02
CA HIS A 539 -23.88 -11.89 -0.57
C HIS A 539 -23.90 -10.48 0.07
N GLY A 540 -22.83 -10.18 0.81
CA GLY A 540 -22.63 -8.89 1.46
C GLY A 540 -22.18 -7.75 0.53
N ILE A 541 -21.72 -6.67 1.15
CA ILE A 541 -21.19 -5.48 0.48
C ILE A 541 -19.78 -5.76 -0.10
N PHE A 542 -19.45 -5.20 -1.26
CA PHE A 542 -18.13 -5.36 -1.93
C PHE A 542 -17.73 -6.82 -2.25
N VAL A 543 -18.67 -7.76 -2.29
CA VAL A 543 -18.42 -9.16 -2.67
C VAL A 543 -19.43 -9.61 -3.73
N ASP A 544 -19.38 -10.88 -4.13
CA ASP A 544 -20.32 -11.55 -5.05
C ASP A 544 -20.51 -13.02 -4.62
N SER A 545 -21.13 -13.87 -5.45
CA SER A 545 -21.35 -15.29 -5.16
C SER A 545 -20.10 -16.10 -4.77
N ALA A 546 -18.89 -15.66 -5.14
CA ALA A 546 -17.65 -16.32 -4.74
C ALA A 546 -17.54 -16.47 -3.22
N ASN A 547 -18.12 -15.50 -2.48
CA ASN A 547 -18.25 -15.46 -1.03
C ASN A 547 -18.66 -16.81 -0.42
N TRP A 548 -19.53 -17.55 -1.10
CA TRP A 548 -20.13 -18.78 -0.58
C TRP A 548 -19.39 -20.07 -0.98
N VAL A 549 -18.29 -19.97 -1.74
CA VAL A 549 -17.58 -21.13 -2.32
C VAL A 549 -16.05 -21.06 -2.24
N TYR A 550 -15.47 -19.93 -1.82
CA TYR A 550 -14.03 -19.70 -2.01
C TYR A 550 -13.12 -20.45 -1.02
N ILE A 551 -13.61 -20.85 0.16
CA ILE A 551 -12.83 -21.64 1.15
C ILE A 551 -12.90 -23.16 0.89
N GLY A 552 -13.22 -23.56 -0.34
CA GLY A 552 -13.37 -24.96 -0.75
C GLY A 552 -14.52 -25.65 -0.01
N LYS A 553 -14.44 -26.97 0.21
CA LYS A 553 -15.51 -27.76 0.85
C LYS A 553 -15.93 -27.31 2.27
N ARG A 554 -15.19 -26.37 2.90
CA ARG A 554 -15.61 -25.73 4.14
C ARG A 554 -16.71 -24.68 3.93
N SER A 555 -16.93 -24.20 2.72
CA SER A 555 -17.91 -23.15 2.45
C SER A 555 -19.35 -23.63 2.61
N LEU A 556 -20.21 -22.73 3.11
CA LEU A 556 -21.62 -23.00 3.39
C LEU A 556 -22.38 -23.58 2.18
N ALA A 557 -22.11 -23.11 0.96
CA ALA A 557 -22.80 -23.62 -0.23
C ALA A 557 -22.54 -25.13 -0.45
N PHE A 558 -21.31 -25.58 -0.21
CA PHE A 558 -20.98 -27.00 -0.35
C PHE A 558 -21.50 -27.82 0.82
N VAL A 559 -21.46 -27.29 2.05
CA VAL A 559 -22.05 -27.96 3.21
C VAL A 559 -23.55 -28.17 3.01
N LEU A 560 -24.28 -27.17 2.52
CA LEU A 560 -25.71 -27.30 2.23
C LEU A 560 -25.97 -28.30 1.08
N ALA A 561 -25.20 -28.25 0.00
CA ALA A 561 -25.31 -29.24 -1.08
C ALA A 561 -25.00 -30.66 -0.58
N ASP A 562 -24.03 -30.81 0.31
CA ASP A 562 -23.70 -32.05 1.01
C ASP A 562 -24.72 -32.45 2.07
N GLN A 563 -25.76 -31.65 2.33
CA GLN A 563 -26.95 -32.05 3.12
C GLN A 563 -28.18 -32.32 2.23
N GLY A 564 -28.04 -32.20 0.90
CA GLY A 564 -29.08 -32.49 -0.09
C GLY A 564 -29.89 -31.28 -0.58
N TYR A 565 -29.63 -30.09 -0.02
CA TYR A 565 -30.31 -28.86 -0.40
C TYR A 565 -30.04 -28.46 -1.86
N ASP A 566 -31.00 -27.76 -2.47
CA ASP A 566 -30.83 -27.13 -3.78
C ASP A 566 -30.29 -25.70 -3.60
N VAL A 567 -28.99 -25.50 -3.82
CA VAL A 567 -28.31 -24.26 -3.43
C VAL A 567 -28.23 -23.28 -4.58
N TRP A 568 -28.73 -22.06 -4.35
CA TRP A 568 -28.73 -20.95 -5.30
C TRP A 568 -27.88 -19.80 -4.76
N LEU A 569 -26.97 -19.27 -5.57
CA LEU A 569 -26.06 -18.19 -5.22
C LEU A 569 -26.42 -16.93 -6.01
N ALA A 570 -26.64 -15.85 -5.29
CA ALA A 570 -26.98 -14.56 -5.88
C ALA A 570 -25.76 -13.85 -6.48
N ASN A 571 -25.99 -13.11 -7.56
CA ASN A 571 -25.12 -12.02 -8.00
C ASN A 571 -25.98 -10.82 -8.34
N GLN A 572 -26.03 -9.84 -7.44
CA GLN A 572 -26.85 -8.64 -7.64
C GLN A 572 -26.31 -7.74 -8.75
N ARG A 573 -27.16 -6.83 -9.24
CA ARG A 573 -26.79 -5.86 -10.28
C ARG A 573 -25.48 -5.13 -9.97
N GLY A 574 -24.66 -4.96 -11.00
CA GLY A 574 -23.37 -4.27 -10.91
C GLY A 574 -22.23 -5.10 -10.30
N THR A 575 -22.48 -6.30 -9.77
CA THR A 575 -21.40 -7.28 -9.48
C THR A 575 -20.76 -7.76 -10.78
N ARG A 576 -19.60 -8.43 -10.71
CA ARG A 576 -18.85 -8.88 -11.90
C ARG A 576 -19.65 -9.80 -12.84
N TYR A 577 -20.66 -10.51 -12.34
CA TYR A 577 -21.48 -11.45 -13.10
C TYR A 577 -22.80 -10.85 -13.60
N SER A 578 -23.19 -9.66 -13.12
CA SER A 578 -24.49 -9.05 -13.39
C SER A 578 -24.34 -7.60 -13.84
N ARG A 579 -23.48 -7.36 -14.85
CA ARG A 579 -23.18 -6.03 -15.44
C ARG A 579 -23.96 -5.71 -16.72
N GLU A 580 -24.99 -6.48 -17.03
CA GLU A 580 -25.79 -6.29 -18.24
C GLU A 580 -27.11 -5.57 -17.94
N HIS A 581 -27.60 -4.82 -18.93
CA HIS A 581 -28.90 -4.16 -18.90
C HIS A 581 -29.47 -4.09 -20.32
N ASN A 582 -30.79 -4.10 -20.44
CA ASN A 582 -31.49 -4.03 -21.73
C ASN A 582 -31.24 -2.75 -22.55
N LYS A 583 -30.75 -1.68 -21.93
CA LYS A 583 -30.67 -0.33 -22.54
C LYS A 583 -29.35 0.38 -22.22
N LEU A 584 -28.84 0.21 -21.00
CA LEU A 584 -27.66 0.91 -20.48
C LEU A 584 -26.42 0.02 -20.56
N LYS A 585 -25.24 0.63 -20.70
CA LYS A 585 -23.95 -0.05 -20.57
C LYS A 585 -23.36 0.21 -19.18
N ASP A 586 -22.56 -0.70 -18.65
CA ASP A 586 -21.85 -0.52 -17.37
C ASP A 586 -20.81 0.63 -17.42
N SER A 587 -20.48 1.12 -18.62
CA SER A 587 -19.72 2.35 -18.84
C SER A 587 -20.49 3.61 -18.43
N ASP A 588 -21.82 3.56 -18.48
CA ASP A 588 -22.70 4.72 -18.42
C ASP A 588 -22.95 5.15 -16.98
N TYR A 589 -22.92 6.46 -16.73
CA TYR A 589 -23.19 7.01 -15.40
C TYR A 589 -24.55 6.55 -14.85
N LYS A 590 -25.58 6.54 -15.71
CA LYS A 590 -26.97 6.14 -15.37
C LYS A 590 -27.12 4.68 -14.99
N TYR A 591 -26.25 3.79 -15.47
CA TYR A 591 -26.28 2.36 -15.09
C TYR A 591 -26.03 2.16 -13.59
N TRP A 592 -25.31 3.07 -12.94
CA TRP A 592 -24.93 2.94 -11.53
C TRP A 592 -25.79 3.79 -10.57
N LEU A 593 -26.88 4.38 -11.07
CA LEU A 593 -27.78 5.21 -10.26
C LEU A 593 -28.90 4.38 -9.64
N TYR A 594 -28.53 3.48 -8.74
CA TYR A 594 -29.46 2.65 -7.98
C TYR A 594 -29.04 2.52 -6.51
N SER A 595 -30.02 2.48 -5.60
CA SER A 595 -29.87 2.39 -4.16
C SER A 595 -30.09 0.94 -3.65
N LEU A 596 -30.17 0.75 -2.32
CA LEU A 596 -30.60 -0.51 -1.73
C LEU A 596 -32.09 -0.80 -2.01
N ASP A 597 -32.88 0.26 -2.22
CA ASP A 597 -34.31 0.16 -2.51
C ASP A 597 -34.54 -0.61 -3.82
N ASP A 598 -33.72 -0.34 -4.83
CA ASP A 598 -33.79 -1.00 -6.14
C ASP A 598 -33.44 -2.49 -6.05
N LEU A 599 -32.46 -2.85 -5.20
CA LEU A 599 -32.11 -4.26 -4.95
C LEU A 599 -33.30 -5.01 -4.31
N ALA A 600 -33.90 -4.41 -3.28
CA ALA A 600 -35.03 -5.00 -2.58
C ALA A 600 -36.30 -5.07 -3.46
N HIS A 601 -36.54 -4.05 -4.30
CA HIS A 601 -37.76 -3.97 -5.11
C HIS A 601 -37.68 -4.75 -6.42
N ASN A 602 -36.48 -4.88 -7.01
CA ASN A 602 -36.33 -5.43 -8.35
C ASN A 602 -35.48 -6.72 -8.38
N ASP A 603 -34.36 -6.79 -7.65
CA ASP A 603 -33.45 -7.95 -7.73
C ASP A 603 -33.97 -9.15 -6.94
N VAL A 604 -34.34 -8.94 -5.68
CA VAL A 604 -34.83 -9.99 -4.78
C VAL A 604 -36.07 -10.71 -5.35
N PRO A 605 -37.16 -10.02 -5.74
CA PRO A 605 -38.33 -10.70 -6.31
C PRO A 605 -38.01 -11.43 -7.61
N ALA A 606 -37.24 -10.83 -8.54
CA ALA A 606 -36.87 -11.48 -9.79
C ALA A 606 -36.08 -12.78 -9.56
N ALA A 607 -35.15 -12.76 -8.60
CA ALA A 607 -34.41 -13.95 -8.19
C ALA A 607 -35.32 -15.03 -7.58
N LEU A 608 -36.20 -14.66 -6.64
CA LEU A 608 -37.12 -15.60 -6.00
C LEU A 608 -38.11 -16.21 -7.00
N ASP A 609 -38.66 -15.41 -7.91
CA ASP A 609 -39.58 -15.86 -8.95
C ASP A 609 -38.90 -16.83 -9.93
N LEU A 610 -37.65 -16.54 -10.33
CA LEU A 610 -36.85 -17.47 -11.12
C LEU A 610 -36.64 -18.80 -10.39
N ILE A 611 -36.24 -18.78 -9.12
CA ILE A 611 -36.01 -19.99 -8.32
C ILE A 611 -37.32 -20.79 -8.18
N ALA A 612 -38.42 -20.14 -7.85
CA ALA A 612 -39.72 -20.78 -7.72
C ALA A 612 -40.17 -21.43 -9.04
N ASN A 613 -39.98 -20.75 -10.17
CA ASN A 613 -40.35 -21.26 -11.49
C ASN A 613 -39.49 -22.46 -11.91
N VAL A 614 -38.17 -22.40 -11.67
CA VAL A 614 -37.25 -23.48 -12.04
C VAL A 614 -37.41 -24.71 -11.14
N THR A 615 -37.71 -24.50 -9.85
CA THR A 615 -37.81 -25.61 -8.87
C THR A 615 -39.22 -26.14 -8.71
N GLY A 616 -40.24 -25.35 -9.04
CA GLY A 616 -41.64 -25.64 -8.72
C GLY A 616 -41.98 -25.53 -7.22
N LYS A 617 -41.10 -24.91 -6.42
CA LYS A 617 -41.21 -24.92 -4.95
C LYS A 617 -41.43 -23.55 -4.30
N ALA A 618 -42.34 -22.76 -4.86
CA ALA A 618 -42.82 -21.53 -4.21
C ALA A 618 -43.29 -21.83 -2.77
N GLY A 619 -42.92 -20.97 -1.82
CA GLY A 619 -43.29 -21.10 -0.40
C GLY A 619 -42.35 -22.00 0.42
N SER A 620 -41.36 -22.63 -0.23
CA SER A 620 -40.36 -23.47 0.43
C SER A 620 -38.96 -22.85 0.47
N ILE A 621 -38.73 -21.73 -0.23
CA ILE A 621 -37.39 -21.16 -0.39
C ILE A 621 -36.92 -20.61 0.97
N VAL A 622 -35.72 -20.98 1.40
CA VAL A 622 -35.07 -20.31 2.55
C VAL A 622 -34.09 -19.28 2.00
N TYR A 623 -34.27 -18.04 2.39
CA TYR A 623 -33.33 -16.98 2.06
C TYR A 623 -32.24 -16.90 3.14
N MET A 624 -30.97 -16.91 2.76
CA MET A 624 -29.88 -16.60 3.68
C MET A 624 -29.08 -15.40 3.19
N GLY A 625 -29.09 -14.32 3.96
CA GLY A 625 -28.35 -13.10 3.65
C GLY A 625 -27.16 -12.91 4.57
N HIS A 626 -26.04 -12.42 4.04
CA HIS A 626 -24.98 -11.83 4.85
C HIS A 626 -24.94 -10.31 4.68
N SER A 627 -24.81 -9.56 5.77
CA SER A 627 -24.55 -8.12 5.73
C SER A 627 -25.62 -7.38 4.89
N ARG A 628 -25.23 -6.76 3.77
CA ARG A 628 -26.15 -6.16 2.80
C ARG A 628 -27.24 -7.12 2.32
N GLY A 629 -26.93 -8.39 2.13
CA GLY A 629 -27.91 -9.43 1.79
C GLY A 629 -29.01 -9.55 2.83
N SER A 630 -28.70 -9.36 4.11
CA SER A 630 -29.67 -9.27 5.20
C SER A 630 -30.48 -7.98 5.16
N THR A 631 -29.86 -6.84 4.83
CA THR A 631 -30.56 -5.56 4.68
C THR A 631 -31.65 -5.63 3.62
N VAL A 632 -31.32 -6.11 2.41
CA VAL A 632 -32.23 -6.09 1.27
C VAL A 632 -33.42 -7.03 1.44
N ILE A 633 -33.25 -8.17 2.12
CA ILE A 633 -34.37 -9.07 2.39
C ILE A 633 -35.33 -8.51 3.43
N LEU A 634 -34.83 -7.81 4.45
CA LEU A 634 -35.67 -7.11 5.42
C LEU A 634 -36.46 -5.96 4.76
N MET A 635 -35.83 -5.21 3.85
CA MET A 635 -36.50 -4.19 3.04
C MET A 635 -37.59 -4.79 2.14
N TYR A 636 -37.29 -5.90 1.46
CA TYR A 636 -38.24 -6.59 0.60
C TYR A 636 -39.41 -7.18 1.38
N ALA A 637 -39.15 -7.93 2.45
CA ALA A 637 -40.18 -8.61 3.24
C ALA A 637 -41.08 -7.63 4.00
N SER A 638 -40.58 -6.47 4.40
CA SER A 638 -41.39 -5.40 5.01
C SER A 638 -42.27 -4.68 3.99
N SER A 639 -41.80 -4.53 2.75
CA SER A 639 -42.54 -3.83 1.68
C SER A 639 -43.54 -4.72 0.96
N ASN A 640 -43.24 -6.03 0.85
CA ASN A 640 -44.04 -7.01 0.10
C ASN A 640 -44.34 -8.26 0.96
N PRO A 641 -44.98 -8.11 2.14
CA PRO A 641 -45.09 -9.19 3.12
C PRO A 641 -45.86 -10.42 2.63
N LEU A 642 -46.91 -10.22 1.82
CA LEU A 642 -47.71 -11.31 1.25
C LEU A 642 -46.93 -12.09 0.18
N HIS A 643 -46.19 -11.39 -0.69
CA HIS A 643 -45.36 -12.06 -1.70
C HIS A 643 -44.19 -12.78 -1.03
N ALA A 644 -43.51 -12.13 -0.08
CA ALA A 644 -42.47 -12.77 0.73
C ALA A 644 -42.96 -14.06 1.41
N ARG A 645 -44.15 -14.06 2.02
CA ARG A 645 -44.73 -15.26 2.64
C ARG A 645 -45.14 -16.34 1.64
N ARG A 646 -45.53 -15.97 0.41
CA ARG A 646 -45.82 -16.95 -0.66
C ARG A 646 -44.57 -17.60 -1.22
N MET A 647 -43.43 -16.93 -1.16
CA MET A 647 -42.17 -17.41 -1.74
C MET A 647 -41.28 -18.10 -0.71
N LEU A 648 -41.22 -17.55 0.49
CA LEU A 648 -40.23 -17.91 1.50
C LEU A 648 -40.83 -18.78 2.61
N LYS A 649 -40.06 -19.80 2.98
CA LYS A 649 -40.29 -20.59 4.20
C LYS A 649 -39.70 -19.93 5.44
N GLY A 650 -38.58 -19.24 5.27
CA GLY A 650 -37.85 -18.59 6.35
C GLY A 650 -36.72 -17.71 5.83
N ILE A 651 -36.24 -16.81 6.70
CA ILE A 651 -35.10 -15.93 6.47
C ILE A 651 -34.04 -16.25 7.53
N VAL A 652 -32.82 -16.53 7.08
CA VAL A 652 -31.62 -16.54 7.92
C VAL A 652 -30.81 -15.29 7.60
N ALA A 653 -30.47 -14.50 8.61
CA ALA A 653 -29.71 -13.27 8.44
C ALA A 653 -28.42 -13.30 9.25
N PHE A 654 -27.29 -13.37 8.56
CA PHE A 654 -25.96 -13.24 9.15
C PHE A 654 -25.57 -11.76 9.19
N SER A 655 -25.18 -11.27 10.37
CA SER A 655 -24.87 -9.85 10.64
C SER A 655 -25.94 -8.90 10.06
N PRO A 656 -27.18 -8.93 10.59
CA PRO A 656 -28.35 -8.29 9.98
C PRO A 656 -28.30 -6.76 10.05
N ILE A 657 -27.91 -6.08 8.98
CA ILE A 657 -27.81 -4.61 9.00
C ILE A 657 -29.17 -3.95 8.69
N ALA A 658 -29.87 -3.47 9.72
CA ALA A 658 -30.98 -2.51 9.59
C ALA A 658 -30.68 -1.18 10.29
N TYR A 659 -30.16 -1.27 11.52
CA TYR A 659 -29.67 -0.15 12.30
C TYR A 659 -28.15 -0.25 12.44
N LEU A 660 -27.42 0.75 11.93
CA LEU A 660 -25.94 0.73 11.94
C LEU A 660 -25.41 1.43 13.19
N ASP A 661 -24.60 0.72 13.97
CA ASP A 661 -23.72 1.31 14.98
C ASP A 661 -22.29 0.89 14.70
N VAL A 662 -21.61 1.70 13.88
CA VAL A 662 -20.26 1.42 13.45
C VAL A 662 -19.25 1.76 14.53
N VAL A 663 -18.13 1.05 14.53
CA VAL A 663 -16.94 1.38 15.36
C VAL A 663 -16.47 2.82 15.22
N TRP A 664 -15.86 3.35 16.29
CA TRP A 664 -15.51 4.77 16.46
C TRP A 664 -14.74 5.39 15.29
N TYR A 665 -13.83 4.63 14.66
CA TYR A 665 -13.01 5.13 13.55
C TYR A 665 -13.78 5.26 12.22
N LEU A 666 -14.94 4.62 12.09
CA LEU A 666 -15.83 4.79 10.93
C LEU A 666 -16.92 5.84 11.16
N LYS A 667 -17.24 6.20 12.42
CA LYS A 667 -18.34 7.14 12.74
C LYS A 667 -18.20 8.49 12.01
N GLY A 668 -16.99 9.06 11.96
CA GLY A 668 -16.74 10.32 11.25
C GLY A 668 -16.92 10.20 9.72
N LEU A 669 -16.49 9.09 9.13
CA LEU A 669 -16.65 8.83 7.69
C LEU A 669 -18.13 8.66 7.33
N ILE A 670 -18.87 7.87 8.12
CA ILE A 670 -20.30 7.61 7.93
C ILE A 670 -21.11 8.89 8.11
N LYS A 671 -20.81 9.72 9.11
CA LYS A 671 -21.48 11.01 9.32
C LYS A 671 -21.30 11.97 8.15
N LEU A 672 -20.12 12.00 7.54
CA LEU A 672 -19.83 12.80 6.34
C LEU A 672 -20.24 12.10 5.03
N GLY A 673 -20.65 10.83 5.10
CA GLY A 673 -20.95 9.97 3.96
C GLY A 673 -21.94 10.58 2.96
N PRO A 674 -23.07 11.17 3.39
CA PRO A 674 -24.03 11.77 2.47
C PRO A 674 -23.44 12.96 1.69
N LEU A 675 -22.62 13.79 2.35
CA LEU A 675 -21.95 14.91 1.70
C LEU A 675 -20.88 14.44 0.72
N ILE A 676 -20.02 13.52 1.15
CA ILE A 676 -18.96 12.93 0.31
C ILE A 676 -19.58 12.25 -0.92
N GLY A 677 -20.63 11.46 -0.73
CA GLY A 677 -21.29 10.78 -1.83
C GLY A 677 -21.98 11.73 -2.80
N LYS A 678 -22.60 12.82 -2.32
CA LYS A 678 -23.11 13.88 -3.21
C LYS A 678 -22.00 14.52 -4.05
N VAL A 679 -20.83 14.78 -3.47
CA VAL A 679 -19.66 15.27 -4.21
C VAL A 679 -19.18 14.24 -5.24
N LEU A 680 -19.13 12.96 -4.90
CA LEU A 680 -18.76 11.90 -5.83
C LEU A 680 -19.73 11.83 -7.02
N LEU A 681 -21.03 11.84 -6.76
CA LEU A 681 -22.05 11.86 -7.80
C LEU A 681 -21.95 13.13 -8.68
N PHE A 682 -21.71 14.31 -8.09
CA PHE A 682 -21.46 15.55 -8.83
C PHE A 682 -20.24 15.47 -9.74
N LEU A 683 -19.20 14.73 -9.35
CA LEU A 683 -18.00 14.47 -10.15
C LEU A 683 -18.18 13.31 -11.14
N ASN A 684 -19.41 12.83 -11.38
CA ASN A 684 -19.74 11.67 -12.22
C ASN A 684 -19.10 10.35 -11.75
N ILE A 685 -18.83 10.20 -10.46
CA ILE A 685 -18.33 8.96 -9.84
C ILE A 685 -19.52 8.19 -9.24
N SER A 686 -20.26 7.48 -10.08
CA SER A 686 -21.43 6.67 -9.66
C SER A 686 -21.10 5.25 -9.20
N VAL A 687 -19.84 4.81 -9.33
CA VAL A 687 -19.39 3.47 -8.97
C VAL A 687 -18.03 3.47 -8.33
N ILE A 688 -17.87 2.61 -7.32
CA ILE A 688 -16.59 2.31 -6.68
C ILE A 688 -16.13 0.93 -7.15
N ASN A 689 -14.82 0.79 -7.42
CA ASN A 689 -14.17 -0.46 -7.85
C ASN A 689 -14.67 -1.06 -9.18
N ARG A 690 -15.08 -0.24 -10.17
CA ARG A 690 -15.53 -0.77 -11.48
C ARG A 690 -14.48 -1.64 -12.20
N HIS A 691 -13.23 -1.20 -12.22
CA HIS A 691 -12.15 -1.71 -13.11
C HIS A 691 -10.85 -2.11 -12.39
N MET A 692 -10.93 -2.61 -11.15
CA MET A 692 -9.76 -2.76 -10.29
C MET A 692 -9.11 -4.16 -10.28
N GLU A 693 -9.12 -4.88 -11.41
CA GLU A 693 -8.35 -6.13 -11.60
C GLU A 693 -6.84 -5.93 -11.29
N ILE A 694 -6.31 -4.73 -11.52
CA ILE A 694 -4.94 -4.32 -11.15
C ILE A 694 -4.79 -4.21 -9.62
N LEU A 695 -5.76 -3.65 -8.90
CA LEU A 695 -5.71 -3.57 -7.44
C LEU A 695 -5.80 -4.95 -6.82
N ILE A 696 -6.67 -5.82 -7.35
CA ILE A 696 -6.79 -7.22 -6.96
C ILE A 696 -5.44 -7.91 -7.15
N SER A 697 -4.81 -7.77 -8.32
CA SER A 697 -3.47 -8.32 -8.59
C SER A 697 -2.40 -7.76 -7.65
N LEU A 698 -2.44 -6.46 -7.34
CA LEU A 698 -1.52 -5.82 -6.40
C LEU A 698 -1.75 -6.29 -4.96
N LEU A 699 -3.00 -6.44 -4.54
CA LEU A 699 -3.36 -6.96 -3.21
C LEU A 699 -2.95 -8.42 -3.07
N GLN A 700 -3.17 -9.25 -4.09
CA GLN A 700 -2.69 -10.64 -4.09
C GLN A 700 -1.18 -10.73 -3.93
N VAL A 701 -0.43 -9.94 -4.70
CA VAL A 701 1.03 -9.87 -4.57
C VAL A 701 1.41 -9.37 -3.18
N LEU A 702 0.83 -8.26 -2.72
CA LEU A 702 1.10 -7.67 -1.41
C LEU A 702 0.82 -8.68 -0.27
N CYS A 703 -0.30 -9.39 -0.32
CA CYS A 703 -0.71 -10.36 0.70
C CYS A 703 0.12 -11.64 0.66
N GLY A 704 0.63 -12.03 -0.51
CA GLY A 704 1.63 -13.10 -0.61
C GLY A 704 2.95 -12.72 0.07
N TYR A 705 3.37 -11.45 -0.02
CA TYR A 705 4.61 -10.98 0.62
C TYR A 705 4.43 -10.54 2.09
N VAL A 706 3.25 -10.06 2.49
CA VAL A 706 2.99 -9.46 3.80
C VAL A 706 1.61 -9.91 4.37
N PRO A 707 1.43 -11.21 4.67
CA PRO A 707 0.14 -11.75 5.08
C PRO A 707 -0.41 -11.12 6.38
N HIS A 708 0.46 -10.72 7.30
CA HIS A 708 0.03 -10.05 8.54
C HIS A 708 -0.63 -8.69 8.30
N LEU A 709 -0.19 -7.93 7.31
CA LEU A 709 -0.80 -6.64 6.96
C LEU A 709 -2.19 -6.84 6.37
N CYS A 710 -2.35 -7.86 5.54
CA CYS A 710 -3.63 -8.22 4.97
C CYS A 710 -4.58 -8.75 6.05
N ARG A 711 -4.11 -9.61 6.97
CA ARG A 711 -4.87 -10.00 8.16
C ARG A 711 -5.29 -8.81 9.02
N PHE A 712 -4.44 -7.79 9.16
CA PHE A 712 -4.79 -6.55 9.86
C PHE A 712 -5.82 -5.70 9.11
N ALA A 713 -5.65 -5.48 7.80
CA ALA A 713 -6.61 -4.74 6.97
C ALA A 713 -8.01 -5.36 7.01
N LEU A 714 -8.03 -6.67 7.11
CA LEU A 714 -9.20 -7.51 7.22
C LEU A 714 -9.85 -7.45 8.61
N THR A 715 -9.06 -7.33 9.67
CA THR A 715 -9.56 -6.97 11.01
C THR A 715 -10.24 -5.60 11.01
N LEU A 716 -9.77 -4.64 10.20
CA LEU A 716 -10.43 -3.34 10.07
C LEU A 716 -11.76 -3.38 9.30
N SER A 717 -12.00 -4.42 8.48
CA SER A 717 -13.24 -4.59 7.71
C SER A 717 -14.20 -5.62 8.28
N SER A 718 -13.72 -6.54 9.13
CA SER A 718 -14.54 -7.58 9.78
C SER A 718 -14.74 -7.28 11.27
N GLY A 719 -13.72 -6.76 11.96
CA GLY A 719 -13.62 -6.81 13.42
C GLY A 719 -12.51 -7.74 13.87
N ARG A 720 -12.22 -7.74 15.18
CA ARG A 720 -11.19 -8.60 15.76
C ARG A 720 -11.60 -10.06 15.57
N THR A 721 -10.81 -10.80 14.80
CA THR A 721 -11.08 -12.22 14.53
C THR A 721 -9.80 -13.06 14.58
N VAL A 722 -9.88 -14.18 15.29
CA VAL A 722 -8.82 -15.22 15.33
C VAL A 722 -9.12 -16.40 14.41
N HIS A 723 -10.38 -16.52 13.97
CA HIS A 723 -10.94 -17.65 13.24
C HIS A 723 -10.47 -17.74 11.79
N PHE A 724 -9.87 -16.68 11.29
CA PHE A 724 -9.38 -16.63 9.92
C PHE A 724 -8.13 -17.50 9.71
N LEU A 725 -8.21 -18.44 8.77
CA LEU A 725 -7.08 -19.28 8.37
C LEU A 725 -6.16 -18.55 7.37
N PRO A 726 -4.84 -18.46 7.63
CA PRO A 726 -3.90 -17.73 6.77
C PRO A 726 -3.91 -18.15 5.29
N GLU A 727 -4.14 -19.43 4.99
CA GLU A 727 -4.18 -19.99 3.64
C GLU A 727 -5.32 -19.45 2.78
N ASP A 728 -6.42 -18.99 3.39
CA ASP A 728 -7.59 -18.48 2.66
C ASP A 728 -7.40 -17.02 2.20
N LEU A 729 -6.32 -16.36 2.62
CA LEU A 729 -6.14 -14.91 2.49
C LEU A 729 -5.96 -14.49 1.04
N LEU A 730 -5.13 -15.24 0.32
CA LEU A 730 -4.86 -14.95 -1.09
C LEU A 730 -6.13 -15.13 -1.94
N THR A 731 -6.91 -16.16 -1.64
CA THR A 731 -8.18 -16.44 -2.31
C THR A 731 -9.22 -15.36 -1.98
N PHE A 732 -9.29 -14.88 -0.75
CA PHE A 732 -10.20 -13.76 -0.41
C PHE A 732 -9.89 -12.51 -1.25
N TYR A 733 -8.61 -12.10 -1.28
CA TYR A 733 -8.20 -10.90 -2.02
C TYR A 733 -8.21 -11.07 -3.54
N SER A 734 -8.42 -12.29 -4.08
CA SER A 734 -8.70 -12.49 -5.51
C SER A 734 -10.12 -12.11 -5.92
N HIS A 735 -11.01 -11.93 -4.93
CA HIS A 735 -12.43 -11.65 -5.14
C HIS A 735 -12.89 -10.34 -4.49
N PHE A 736 -12.19 -9.89 -3.45
CA PHE A 736 -12.49 -8.67 -2.73
C PHE A 736 -11.51 -7.53 -3.11
N PRO A 737 -11.98 -6.30 -3.36
CA PRO A 737 -13.37 -5.87 -3.37
C PRO A 737 -14.01 -5.95 -4.77
N SER A 738 -15.27 -6.38 -4.83
CA SER A 738 -16.17 -6.24 -5.99
C SER A 738 -16.68 -4.79 -6.12
N SER A 739 -17.32 -4.48 -7.23
CA SER A 739 -17.90 -3.15 -7.51
C SER A 739 -19.18 -2.88 -6.73
N ILE A 740 -19.41 -1.60 -6.42
CA ILE A 740 -20.65 -1.14 -5.78
C ILE A 740 -21.06 0.24 -6.29
N ALA A 741 -22.38 0.47 -6.42
CA ALA A 741 -22.93 1.78 -6.73
C ALA A 741 -22.75 2.75 -5.56
N THR A 742 -22.34 3.98 -5.87
CA THR A 742 -22.10 5.04 -4.87
C THR A 742 -23.35 5.32 -4.03
N MET A 743 -24.54 5.23 -4.62
CA MET A 743 -25.81 5.46 -3.92
C MET A 743 -26.09 4.47 -2.78
N GLN A 744 -25.64 3.22 -2.88
CA GLN A 744 -25.79 2.26 -1.78
C GLN A 744 -24.99 2.70 -0.53
N LEU A 745 -23.76 3.20 -0.74
CA LEU A 745 -22.92 3.72 0.35
C LEU A 745 -23.51 4.99 0.98
N ILE A 746 -24.12 5.85 0.16
CA ILE A 746 -24.85 7.02 0.63
C ILE A 746 -26.03 6.60 1.51
N GLN A 747 -26.83 5.63 1.07
CA GLN A 747 -28.01 5.17 1.83
C GLN A 747 -27.63 4.61 3.19
N TYR A 748 -26.60 3.76 3.27
CA TYR A 748 -26.09 3.28 4.56
C TYR A 748 -25.67 4.42 5.48
N SER A 749 -25.04 5.46 4.91
CA SER A 749 -24.66 6.64 5.66
C SER A 749 -25.88 7.44 6.13
N GLN A 750 -26.91 7.57 5.30
CA GLN A 750 -28.17 8.22 5.66
C GLN A 750 -28.88 7.48 6.80
N MET A 751 -29.02 6.16 6.69
CA MET A 751 -29.65 5.31 7.72
C MET A 751 -28.91 5.36 9.05
N SER A 752 -27.58 5.41 9.02
CA SER A 752 -26.77 5.54 10.24
C SER A 752 -26.90 6.93 10.88
N VAL A 753 -26.90 7.99 10.07
CA VAL A 753 -27.03 9.37 10.56
C VAL A 753 -28.44 9.65 11.11
N SER A 754 -29.48 9.14 10.45
CA SER A 754 -30.87 9.32 10.88
C SER A 754 -31.28 8.33 11.98
N ASN A 755 -30.52 7.25 12.17
CA ASN A 755 -30.86 6.11 13.02
C ASN A 755 -32.23 5.49 12.67
N LYS A 756 -32.60 5.54 11.38
CA LYS A 756 -33.88 5.06 10.83
C LYS A 756 -33.63 4.04 9.73
N PHE A 757 -34.40 2.96 9.74
CA PHE A 757 -34.45 2.01 8.63
C PHE A 757 -35.38 2.57 7.54
N GLN A 758 -34.80 3.22 6.54
CA GLN A 758 -35.55 4.08 5.60
C GLN A 758 -35.07 3.97 4.15
N LYS A 759 -35.93 4.39 3.22
CA LYS A 759 -35.58 4.54 1.80
C LYS A 759 -34.49 5.58 1.57
N TYR A 760 -33.90 5.58 0.38
CA TYR A 760 -32.89 6.57 -0.01
C TYR A 760 -33.44 8.00 0.10
N ASP A 761 -32.71 8.89 0.77
CA ASP A 761 -33.05 10.30 0.88
C ASP A 761 -32.44 11.10 -0.28
N TYR A 762 -33.28 11.56 -1.20
CA TYR A 762 -32.87 12.39 -2.34
C TYR A 762 -32.77 13.88 -1.99
N GLY A 763 -33.16 14.27 -0.78
CA GLY A 763 -33.40 15.65 -0.38
C GLY A 763 -34.87 16.04 -0.54
N LYS A 764 -35.31 17.01 0.25
CA LYS A 764 -36.73 17.41 0.42
C LYS A 764 -37.51 17.54 -0.89
N GLU A 765 -36.99 18.27 -1.87
CA GLU A 765 -37.69 18.52 -3.14
C GLU A 765 -37.85 17.25 -3.97
N GLU A 766 -36.80 16.44 -4.05
CA GLU A 766 -36.80 15.23 -4.87
C GLU A 766 -37.56 14.09 -4.18
N ASN A 767 -37.55 14.04 -2.84
CA ASN A 767 -38.42 13.16 -2.06
C ASN A 767 -39.90 13.49 -2.29
N LEU A 768 -40.29 14.76 -2.34
CA LEU A 768 -41.68 15.13 -2.65
C LEU A 768 -42.10 14.62 -4.02
N LYS A 769 -41.22 14.68 -5.02
CA LYS A 769 -41.49 14.16 -6.36
C LYS A 769 -41.56 12.62 -6.40
N LYS A 770 -40.65 11.94 -5.70
CA LYS A 770 -40.53 10.46 -5.78
C LYS A 770 -41.45 9.72 -4.82
N TYR A 771 -41.69 10.28 -3.65
CA TYR A 771 -42.41 9.64 -2.54
C TYR A 771 -43.72 10.35 -2.19
N GLY A 772 -43.98 11.55 -2.71
CA GLY A 772 -45.13 12.37 -2.32
C GLY A 772 -45.00 13.02 -0.94
N GLN A 773 -43.84 12.89 -0.28
CA GLN A 773 -43.56 13.43 1.05
C GLN A 773 -42.10 13.92 1.16
N ALA A 774 -41.86 14.90 2.03
CA ALA A 774 -40.55 15.53 2.20
C ALA A 774 -39.47 14.59 2.77
N GLU A 775 -39.87 13.71 3.67
CA GLU A 775 -38.99 12.75 4.34
C GLU A 775 -39.04 11.39 3.64
N PRO A 776 -37.93 10.63 3.58
CA PRO A 776 -37.94 9.28 3.02
C PRO A 776 -38.86 8.34 3.83
N PRO A 777 -39.69 7.52 3.17
CA PRO A 777 -40.51 6.51 3.86
C PRO A 777 -39.67 5.52 4.67
N LEU A 778 -40.23 5.05 5.79
CA LEU A 778 -39.63 4.02 6.64
C LEU A 778 -39.99 2.61 6.16
N TYR A 779 -39.07 1.67 6.33
CA TYR A 779 -39.33 0.25 6.18
C TYR A 779 -39.91 -0.29 7.50
N ASN A 780 -41.18 -0.66 7.49
CA ASN A 780 -41.86 -1.13 8.70
C ASN A 780 -41.61 -2.62 8.96
N LEU A 781 -40.73 -2.94 9.91
CA LEU A 781 -40.38 -4.33 10.24
C LEU A 781 -41.55 -5.14 10.81
N THR A 782 -42.59 -4.50 11.37
CA THR A 782 -43.78 -5.21 11.86
C THR A 782 -44.53 -5.94 10.74
N ASN A 783 -44.33 -5.54 9.49
CA ASN A 783 -44.91 -6.21 8.34
C ASN A 783 -44.24 -7.56 8.02
N ILE A 784 -43.04 -7.83 8.54
CA ILE A 784 -42.32 -9.08 8.25
C ILE A 784 -42.99 -10.23 9.00
N ILE A 785 -43.71 -11.08 8.26
CA ILE A 785 -44.48 -12.23 8.78
C ILE A 785 -43.85 -13.59 8.49
N VAL A 786 -42.67 -13.60 7.86
CA VAL A 786 -41.88 -14.81 7.55
C VAL A 786 -40.96 -15.12 8.73
N PRO A 787 -40.79 -16.39 9.15
CA PRO A 787 -39.85 -16.77 10.21
C PRO A 787 -38.46 -16.16 9.99
N LEU A 788 -37.86 -15.62 11.05
CA LEU A 788 -36.57 -14.93 11.01
C LEU A 788 -35.60 -15.51 12.04
N VAL A 789 -34.45 -15.99 11.59
CA VAL A 789 -33.33 -16.40 12.44
C VAL A 789 -32.15 -15.49 12.15
N MET A 790 -31.59 -14.87 13.19
CA MET A 790 -30.47 -13.93 13.09
C MET A 790 -29.24 -14.46 13.79
N TYR A 791 -28.10 -14.40 13.13
CA TYR A 791 -26.80 -14.67 13.72
C TYR A 791 -25.96 -13.40 13.67
N TYR A 792 -25.30 -13.06 14.79
CA TYR A 792 -24.45 -11.87 14.87
C TYR A 792 -23.18 -12.17 15.66
N GLY A 793 -22.12 -11.41 15.40
CA GLY A 793 -20.86 -11.53 16.12
C GLY A 793 -20.71 -10.42 17.15
N LYS A 794 -20.21 -10.70 18.36
CA LYS A 794 -19.99 -9.65 19.37
C LYS A 794 -18.89 -8.65 18.95
N HIS A 795 -17.96 -9.09 18.11
CA HIS A 795 -16.90 -8.25 17.53
C HIS A 795 -17.25 -7.64 16.18
N ASP A 796 -18.48 -7.78 15.71
CA ASP A 796 -18.94 -7.17 14.46
C ASP A 796 -18.77 -5.63 14.50
N ILE A 797 -18.19 -5.08 13.45
CA ILE A 797 -17.85 -3.65 13.39
C ILE A 797 -18.97 -2.77 12.83
N LEU A 798 -20.01 -3.36 12.24
CA LEU A 798 -21.11 -2.66 11.59
C LEU A 798 -22.41 -2.73 12.40
N ILE A 799 -22.58 -3.78 13.22
CA ILE A 799 -23.75 -3.97 14.07
C ILE A 799 -23.37 -4.48 15.46
N LYS A 800 -24.06 -4.01 16.50
CA LYS A 800 -23.94 -4.50 17.87
C LYS A 800 -25.24 -5.16 18.33
N GLU A 801 -25.15 -5.92 19.41
CA GLU A 801 -26.27 -6.64 20.01
C GLU A 801 -27.53 -5.78 20.21
N PRO A 802 -27.47 -4.53 20.72
CA PRO A 802 -28.68 -3.71 20.88
C PRO A 802 -29.42 -3.44 19.57
N GLN A 803 -28.73 -3.35 18.43
CA GLN A 803 -29.39 -3.17 17.14
C GLN A 803 -30.03 -4.46 16.64
N VAL A 804 -29.42 -5.62 16.89
CA VAL A 804 -30.02 -6.93 16.57
C VAL A 804 -31.25 -7.18 17.44
N GLN A 805 -31.16 -6.86 18.73
CA GLN A 805 -32.28 -6.92 19.66
C GLN A 805 -33.42 -6.01 19.19
N ARG A 806 -33.13 -4.77 18.79
CA ARG A 806 -34.13 -3.85 18.24
C ARG A 806 -34.83 -4.42 17.00
N ILE A 807 -34.09 -5.05 16.08
CA ILE A 807 -34.70 -5.73 14.92
C ILE A 807 -35.64 -6.85 15.41
N ASN A 808 -35.19 -7.66 16.37
CA ASN A 808 -35.99 -8.75 16.91
C ASN A 808 -37.28 -8.25 17.59
N GLU A 809 -37.22 -7.11 18.30
CA GLU A 809 -38.39 -6.51 18.95
C GLU A 809 -39.39 -5.97 17.93
N GLU A 810 -38.92 -5.28 16.89
CA GLU A 810 -39.78 -4.63 15.88
C GLU A 810 -40.37 -5.60 14.83
N VAL A 811 -39.74 -6.75 14.56
CA VAL A 811 -40.22 -7.70 13.56
C VAL A 811 -41.53 -8.37 14.02
N GLY A 812 -42.51 -8.44 13.12
CA GLY A 812 -43.86 -8.95 13.40
C GLY A 812 -44.07 -10.46 13.26
N CYS A 813 -43.04 -11.23 12.92
CA CYS A 813 -43.19 -12.67 12.72
C CYS A 813 -43.27 -13.43 14.06
N ALA A 814 -44.03 -14.53 14.06
CA ALA A 814 -44.23 -15.34 15.26
C ALA A 814 -42.97 -16.11 15.68
N VAL A 815 -42.12 -16.50 14.72
CA VAL A 815 -40.87 -17.23 14.96
C VAL A 815 -39.71 -16.28 14.67
N LYS A 816 -39.15 -15.71 15.74
CA LYS A 816 -38.00 -14.81 15.69
C LYS A 816 -36.96 -15.20 16.74
N VAL A 817 -35.76 -15.50 16.29
CA VAL A 817 -34.65 -15.96 17.13
C VAL A 817 -33.39 -15.20 16.72
N TYR A 818 -32.58 -14.79 17.70
CA TYR A 818 -31.25 -14.25 17.45
C TYR A 818 -30.22 -14.87 18.39
N LYS A 819 -29.02 -15.17 17.86
CA LYS A 819 -27.93 -15.82 18.60
C LYS A 819 -26.60 -15.15 18.27
N SER A 820 -25.73 -14.97 19.26
CA SER A 820 -24.33 -14.59 19.03
C SER A 820 -23.52 -15.81 18.62
N VAL A 821 -22.50 -15.63 17.77
CA VAL A 821 -21.60 -16.72 17.35
C VAL A 821 -20.16 -16.40 17.78
N PRO A 822 -19.40 -17.38 18.29
CA PRO A 822 -19.80 -18.76 18.60
C PRO A 822 -20.86 -18.84 19.70
N ILE A 823 -21.73 -19.85 19.61
CA ILE A 823 -22.82 -20.07 20.57
C ILE A 823 -22.23 -20.67 21.85
N ASP A 824 -22.70 -20.20 23.02
CA ASP A 824 -22.27 -20.67 24.35
C ASP A 824 -20.77 -20.53 24.66
N VAL A 825 -20.07 -19.64 23.94
CA VAL A 825 -18.69 -19.27 24.22
C VAL A 825 -18.66 -17.88 24.85
N GLU A 826 -18.15 -17.78 26.09
CA GLU A 826 -18.00 -16.50 26.79
C GLU A 826 -16.64 -15.83 26.52
N GLU A 827 -15.63 -16.60 26.11
CA GLU A 827 -14.30 -16.07 25.84
C GLU A 827 -14.34 -14.98 24.76
N ASP A 828 -13.98 -13.76 25.15
CA ASP A 828 -14.03 -12.57 24.30
C ASP A 828 -13.20 -12.76 23.03
N ILE A 829 -12.00 -13.34 23.14
CA ILE A 829 -11.08 -13.52 22.01
C ILE A 829 -11.64 -14.43 20.90
N LEU A 830 -12.59 -15.31 21.25
CA LEU A 830 -13.23 -16.26 20.34
C LEU A 830 -14.52 -15.72 19.72
N GLN A 831 -14.96 -14.50 20.02
CA GLN A 831 -16.18 -13.95 19.43
C GLN A 831 -16.02 -13.61 17.94
N TYR A 832 -17.06 -13.86 17.15
CA TYR A 832 -17.04 -13.57 15.71
C TYR A 832 -17.07 -12.07 15.41
N GLY A 833 -16.36 -11.69 14.35
CA GLY A 833 -16.52 -10.44 13.62
C GLY A 833 -17.58 -10.52 12.50
N HIS A 834 -17.70 -9.43 11.74
CA HIS A 834 -18.71 -9.22 10.70
C HIS A 834 -18.64 -10.23 9.56
N ASN A 835 -17.44 -10.55 9.08
CA ASN A 835 -17.30 -11.44 7.94
C ASN A 835 -17.25 -12.91 8.38
N ASP A 836 -17.00 -13.22 9.65
CA ASP A 836 -16.68 -14.58 10.16
C ASP A 836 -17.71 -15.64 9.74
N PHE A 837 -18.97 -15.23 9.56
CA PHE A 837 -20.08 -16.02 8.99
C PHE A 837 -19.87 -16.60 7.59
N ILE A 838 -18.80 -16.22 6.90
CA ILE A 838 -18.51 -16.63 5.53
C ILE A 838 -17.28 -17.53 5.45
N TRP A 839 -16.34 -17.35 6.37
CA TRP A 839 -14.92 -17.61 6.11
C TRP A 839 -14.10 -17.94 7.35
N ALA A 840 -14.73 -18.00 8.52
CA ALA A 840 -14.10 -18.54 9.71
C ALA A 840 -13.73 -20.02 9.49
N GLY A 841 -12.56 -20.42 9.96
CA GLY A 841 -12.02 -21.77 9.80
C GLY A 841 -12.83 -22.83 10.52
N ASP A 842 -13.49 -22.43 11.61
CA ASP A 842 -14.21 -23.24 12.58
C ASP A 842 -15.74 -23.23 12.38
N MET A 843 -16.27 -22.69 11.27
CA MET A 843 -17.73 -22.61 11.05
C MET A 843 -18.42 -23.99 11.09
N ARG A 844 -17.72 -25.07 10.76
CA ARG A 844 -18.27 -26.43 10.81
C ARG A 844 -18.58 -26.87 12.22
N GLU A 845 -17.85 -26.33 13.18
CA GLU A 845 -17.98 -26.62 14.60
C GLU A 845 -18.89 -25.59 15.27
N SER A 846 -18.71 -24.30 14.98
CA SER A 846 -19.31 -23.20 15.76
C SER A 846 -20.58 -22.58 15.17
N LEU A 847 -20.88 -22.79 13.87
CA LEU A 847 -22.04 -22.18 13.19
C LEU A 847 -22.97 -23.20 12.53
N TYR A 848 -22.43 -24.09 11.69
CA TYR A 848 -23.23 -24.95 10.83
C TYR A 848 -24.14 -25.94 11.56
N PRO A 849 -23.76 -26.57 12.69
CA PRO A 849 -24.66 -27.45 13.43
C PRO A 849 -25.92 -26.71 13.88
N HIS A 850 -25.76 -25.51 14.45
CA HIS A 850 -26.86 -24.68 14.90
C HIS A 850 -27.70 -24.10 13.76
N LEU A 851 -27.07 -23.83 12.61
CA LEU A 851 -27.77 -23.40 11.41
C LEU A 851 -28.65 -24.53 10.88
N LEU A 852 -28.13 -25.74 10.75
CA LEU A 852 -28.89 -26.92 10.29
C LEU A 852 -30.03 -27.24 11.26
N GLU A 853 -29.79 -27.20 12.57
CA GLU A 853 -30.82 -27.33 13.59
C GLU A 853 -31.92 -26.27 13.43
N SER A 854 -31.55 -25.01 13.16
CA SER A 854 -32.53 -23.93 12.96
C SER A 854 -33.35 -24.13 11.69
N LEU A 855 -32.76 -24.70 10.64
CA LEU A 855 -33.50 -25.08 9.42
C LEU A 855 -34.50 -26.20 9.73
N GLU A 856 -34.10 -27.22 10.47
CA GLU A 856 -34.97 -28.34 10.84
C GLU A 856 -36.12 -27.91 11.76
N ASN A 857 -35.82 -27.13 12.80
CA ASN A 857 -36.79 -26.76 13.83
C ASN A 857 -37.75 -25.64 13.40
N HIS A 858 -37.31 -24.71 12.56
CA HIS A 858 -38.07 -23.50 12.23
C HIS A 858 -38.44 -23.39 10.75
N MET A 859 -37.80 -24.15 9.86
CA MET A 859 -37.92 -23.96 8.41
C MET A 859 -38.12 -25.27 7.62
N SER A 860 -38.37 -26.41 8.29
CA SER A 860 -38.64 -27.69 7.64
C SER A 860 -40.10 -27.84 7.17
N SER A 861 -40.32 -28.71 6.19
CA SER A 861 -41.64 -29.28 5.90
C SER A 861 -41.90 -30.42 6.87
N LYS A 862 -42.92 -30.29 7.73
CA LYS A 862 -43.65 -31.48 8.16
C LYS A 862 -44.45 -32.02 6.98
#